data_AF-A0AAQ6IUB6-F1
#
_entry.id   AF-A0AAQ6IUB6-F1
#
_cell.length_a   1.000
_cell.length_b   1.000
_cell.length_c   1.000
_cell.angle_alpha   90.00
_cell.angle_beta   90.00
_cell.angle_gamma   90.00
#
_symmetry.space_group_name_H-M   'P 1'
#
loop_
_entity.id
_entity.type
_entity.pdbx_description
1 polymer ?
#
loop_
_entity_poly.entity_id
_entity_poly.type
_entity_poly.pdbx_seq_one_letter_code
_entity_poly.pdbx_strand_id
1 'polypeptide(L)'
;MVNFTVDQIRAIMDKKANIRNMSVIAHVDHGKSTLTDSLVSKAGIIASARAGETRFTDTRKDEQERCITIKSTAISMFYELSENDLAFIKQSKDGSGFLINLIDSPGHVDFSSEVTAALRVTDGALVVVDCVSGVCVQTETVLRQAICERIKPVLMMNKMDRALLELQLEPEDLYQTFQRIVETVNVIISTYGEDETSPMGNIMVDPVIGTVGFGSGLHGWAFTLKQFAEMYAAKFAAKGNTQMTPIERCKKVEDMMKKLWGDRYYDVDTGKFVKSANGPDGKKYPRTFVALILDPIFKVFDAIMNFKKEEAAKLIQKLEIKLDTEDKDKEGKPLLKAVMRRWLPAGEALLQMITIHLPSPVTAQKYRCELLYEGPGDDEAAMGIKNCDPKAPLMMYISKMVPTSDKGRFYAFGRVFSGSVSTGLKVRIMGPNFVPGKKEDLYLKPIQRTILMMGRYVEPIEDVPCGNIVGLVGVDQFLVKTGTITTYEQAHNMRVMKFSVSPVVRVAVEAKNPADLPKLVEGLKRLSKSDPMVQCIIEESGEHIIAGAGELHLEICLKDLEEDHACIPIKKSEPVVSYRETVSAESDIMCLSKSPNKHNRLFMKARPFEEGLAEDIEKGEVTPRQELKARARYLADKYDWDVGEARKIWCFGPDGNGPNLLVDVTKGVQYLNEIKDSVVAGFQWAVKEGVLCEENMRAIRFDIHDVTLHTDAIHRGGGQIIPTARRALYACELTAEPRMMEPVYLVEIQCPEVAMGGIYGVLTRRRGHVFEESSVMGTPMRVIKAYLPVMESFGKSHCNQEAQPNNLLSSWC
;
A
#
# COMPACT_ATOMS: atom_id res chain seq x y z
N MET A 1 30.18 1.78 11.35
CA MET A 1 29.62 1.52 12.69
C MET A 1 28.34 2.34 12.77
N VAL A 2 27.25 1.74 13.23
CA VAL A 2 25.98 2.45 13.44
C VAL A 2 26.21 3.50 14.53
N ASN A 3 25.73 4.72 14.33
CA ASN A 3 26.02 5.86 15.22
C ASN A 3 25.21 5.85 16.54
N PHE A 4 24.48 4.77 16.84
CA PHE A 4 23.59 4.70 18.00
C PHE A 4 23.56 3.31 18.64
N THR A 5 23.29 3.27 19.94
CA THR A 5 23.20 2.06 20.78
C THR A 5 21.76 1.60 20.99
N VAL A 6 21.55 0.33 21.34
CA VAL A 6 20.20 -0.21 21.62
C VAL A 6 19.52 0.54 22.78
N ASP A 7 20.29 0.91 23.80
CA ASP A 7 19.80 1.68 24.94
C ASP A 7 19.27 3.06 24.51
N GLN A 8 19.96 3.72 23.58
CA GLN A 8 19.50 4.98 23.00
C GLN A 8 18.20 4.78 22.22
N ILE A 9 18.10 3.72 21.40
CA ILE A 9 16.85 3.42 20.67
C ILE A 9 15.71 3.21 21.68
N ARG A 10 15.92 2.39 22.71
CA ARG A 10 14.92 2.13 23.75
C ARG A 10 14.50 3.40 24.48
N ALA A 11 15.41 4.32 24.78
CA ALA A 11 15.09 5.61 25.38
C ALA A 11 14.25 6.51 24.44
N ILE A 12 14.54 6.50 23.14
CA ILE A 12 13.76 7.27 22.16
C ILE A 12 12.39 6.64 21.89
N MET A 13 12.24 5.32 22.02
CA MET A 13 10.94 4.64 21.91
C MET A 13 9.92 5.15 22.94
N ASP A 14 10.38 5.70 24.07
CA ASP A 14 9.51 6.34 25.06
C ASP A 14 8.99 7.71 24.63
N LYS A 15 9.65 8.36 23.67
CA LYS A 15 9.27 9.66 23.13
C LYS A 15 8.33 9.50 21.95
N LYS A 16 7.11 9.01 22.21
CA LYS A 16 6.11 8.68 21.17
C LYS A 16 5.78 9.84 20.21
N ALA A 17 5.91 11.08 20.67
CA ALA A 17 5.75 12.29 19.86
C ALA A 17 6.82 12.45 18.77
N ASN A 18 8.01 11.87 18.98
CA ASN A 18 9.16 11.94 18.08
C ASN A 18 9.36 10.66 17.25
N ILE A 19 8.41 9.74 17.28
CA ILE A 19 8.40 8.56 16.41
C ILE A 19 7.72 8.92 15.08
N ARG A 20 8.25 8.42 13.96
CA ARG A 20 7.59 8.44 12.65
C ARG A 20 7.56 7.04 12.07
N ASN A 21 6.38 6.46 11.93
CA ASN A 21 6.21 5.18 11.23
C ASN A 21 5.81 5.48 9.79
N MET A 22 6.59 5.03 8.82
CA MET A 22 6.33 5.34 7.43
C MET A 22 6.68 4.22 6.47
N SER A 23 6.07 4.24 5.29
CA SER A 23 6.44 3.40 4.15
C SER A 23 6.86 4.23 2.96
N VAL A 24 7.54 3.60 1.99
CA VAL A 24 7.88 4.23 0.71
C VAL A 24 7.03 3.62 -0.39
N ILE A 25 6.25 4.46 -1.06
CA ILE A 25 5.36 4.10 -2.16
C ILE A 25 6.02 4.54 -3.47
N ALA A 26 6.17 3.64 -4.42
CA ALA A 26 6.72 3.95 -5.72
C ALA A 26 6.26 2.92 -6.75
N HIS A 27 6.11 3.35 -7.99
CA HIS A 27 6.06 2.42 -9.12
C HIS A 27 7.42 1.72 -9.28
N VAL A 28 7.43 0.54 -9.92
CA VAL A 28 8.65 -0.15 -10.34
C VAL A 28 9.57 0.82 -11.09
N ASP A 29 10.87 0.70 -10.84
CA ASP A 29 11.92 1.55 -11.41
C ASP A 29 11.85 3.05 -11.09
N HIS A 30 10.94 3.56 -10.25
CA HIS A 30 10.97 4.96 -9.81
C HIS A 30 12.14 5.29 -8.85
N GLY A 31 13.02 4.32 -8.55
CA GLY A 31 14.22 4.52 -7.73
C GLY A 31 13.97 4.45 -6.23
N LYS A 32 12.97 3.67 -5.81
CA LYS A 32 12.60 3.42 -4.40
C LYS A 32 13.79 2.95 -3.56
N SER A 33 14.40 1.81 -3.93
CA SER A 33 15.52 1.21 -3.20
C SER A 33 16.75 2.11 -3.14
N THR A 34 16.96 2.94 -4.15
CA THR A 34 18.08 3.89 -4.19
C THR A 34 17.89 5.06 -3.22
N LEU A 35 16.64 5.52 -3.05
CA LEU A 35 16.31 6.55 -2.06
C LEU A 35 16.35 6.01 -0.63
N THR A 36 15.85 4.79 -0.41
CA THR A 36 15.94 4.15 0.92
C THR A 36 17.39 3.93 1.33
N ASP A 37 18.25 3.46 0.43
CA ASP A 37 19.69 3.39 0.68
C ASP A 37 20.31 4.73 1.08
N SER A 38 19.87 5.82 0.45
CA SER A 38 20.36 7.17 0.76
C SER A 38 19.97 7.60 2.19
N LEU A 39 18.78 7.22 2.65
CA LEU A 39 18.33 7.42 4.03
C LEU A 39 19.14 6.58 5.02
N VAL A 40 19.30 5.29 4.74
CA VAL A 40 20.03 4.34 5.59
C VAL A 40 21.50 4.73 5.70
N SER A 41 22.09 5.26 4.62
CA SER A 41 23.43 5.83 4.66
C SER A 41 23.55 7.05 5.56
N LYS A 42 22.59 7.99 5.51
CA LYS A 42 22.63 9.20 6.35
C LYS A 42 22.41 8.86 7.83
N ALA A 43 21.63 7.81 8.12
CA ALA A 43 21.47 7.25 9.46
C ALA A 43 22.76 6.59 10.01
N GLY A 44 23.84 6.49 9.22
CA GLY A 44 25.11 5.90 9.64
C GLY A 44 25.11 4.38 9.69
N ILE A 45 24.06 3.72 9.19
CA ILE A 45 23.96 2.26 9.14
C ILE A 45 24.86 1.72 8.02
N ILE A 46 24.97 2.45 6.90
CA ILE A 46 25.80 2.09 5.72
C ILE A 46 26.79 3.20 5.40
N ALA A 47 27.95 2.84 4.86
CA ALA A 47 28.93 3.78 4.34
C ALA A 47 28.39 4.56 3.12
N SER A 48 28.53 5.89 3.13
CA SER A 48 28.02 6.80 2.08
C SER A 48 28.55 6.52 0.67
N ALA A 49 29.75 5.95 0.55
CA ALA A 49 30.30 5.52 -0.73
C ALA A 49 29.52 4.37 -1.38
N ARG A 50 28.85 3.53 -0.59
CA ARG A 50 28.08 2.35 -1.06
C ARG A 50 26.57 2.61 -1.18
N ALA A 51 26.13 3.82 -0.85
CA ALA A 51 24.72 4.21 -0.89
C ALA A 51 24.22 4.31 -2.35
N GLY A 52 23.15 3.56 -2.66
CA GLY A 52 22.50 3.50 -3.97
C GLY A 52 22.94 2.31 -4.84
N GLU A 53 24.05 1.66 -4.50
CA GLU A 53 24.57 0.48 -5.19
C GLU A 53 24.36 -0.81 -4.38
N THR A 54 24.28 -0.72 -3.05
CA THR A 54 24.20 -1.90 -2.17
C THR A 54 22.78 -2.42 -1.92
N ARG A 55 21.75 -1.56 -2.08
CA ARG A 55 20.33 -1.87 -1.90
C ARG A 55 20.08 -2.71 -0.65
N PHE A 56 20.33 -2.13 0.51
CA PHE A 56 20.36 -2.87 1.77
C PHE A 56 19.00 -3.45 2.16
N THR A 57 17.91 -2.81 1.75
CA THR A 57 16.53 -3.27 1.95
C THR A 57 16.19 -4.50 1.11
N ASP A 58 16.89 -4.71 0.00
CA ASP A 58 16.77 -5.90 -0.85
C ASP A 58 17.62 -7.01 -0.22
N THR A 59 16.98 -7.84 0.60
CA THR A 59 17.66 -8.84 1.44
C THR A 59 17.89 -10.15 0.71
N ARG A 60 17.05 -10.47 -0.27
CA ARG A 60 17.12 -11.71 -1.04
C ARG A 60 18.04 -11.56 -2.26
N LYS A 61 18.58 -12.69 -2.74
CA LYS A 61 19.46 -12.70 -3.92
C LYS A 61 18.71 -12.36 -5.21
N ASP A 62 17.50 -12.90 -5.36
CA ASP A 62 16.63 -12.64 -6.50
C ASP A 62 16.15 -11.17 -6.54
N GLU A 63 15.89 -10.54 -5.39
CA GLU A 63 15.61 -9.10 -5.31
C GLU A 63 16.76 -8.26 -5.88
N GLN A 64 18.01 -8.59 -5.50
CA GLN A 64 19.20 -7.89 -5.97
C GLN A 64 19.45 -8.10 -7.46
N GLU A 65 19.30 -9.34 -7.95
CA GLU A 65 19.47 -9.69 -9.37
C GLU A 65 18.41 -9.03 -10.26
N ARG A 66 17.13 -9.09 -9.85
CA ARG A 66 16.00 -8.53 -10.60
C ARG A 66 15.81 -7.03 -10.40
N CYS A 67 16.53 -6.44 -9.45
CA CYS A 67 16.41 -5.03 -9.09
C CYS A 67 15.02 -4.59 -8.62
N ILE A 68 14.25 -5.50 -8.01
CA ILE A 68 12.91 -5.24 -7.49
C ILE A 68 12.81 -5.65 -6.02
N THR A 69 12.05 -4.90 -5.23
CA THR A 69 11.71 -5.30 -3.84
C THR A 69 10.55 -6.28 -3.87
N ILE A 70 10.72 -7.45 -3.24
CA ILE A 70 9.73 -8.55 -3.21
C ILE A 70 9.08 -8.65 -1.83
N LYS A 71 9.87 -8.62 -0.74
CA LYS A 71 9.37 -8.73 0.64
C LYS A 71 9.58 -7.41 1.39
N SER A 72 8.57 -7.03 2.18
CA SER A 72 8.68 -5.82 3.01
C SER A 72 9.71 -5.98 4.12
N THR A 73 10.65 -5.03 4.24
CA THR A 73 11.68 -5.00 5.29
C THR A 73 11.56 -3.72 6.12
N ALA A 74 11.79 -3.83 7.44
CA ALA A 74 11.70 -2.71 8.37
C ALA A 74 13.09 -2.26 8.84
N ILE A 75 13.32 -0.95 8.84
CA ILE A 75 14.55 -0.32 9.30
C ILE A 75 14.20 0.83 10.24
N SER A 76 14.79 0.85 11.42
CA SER A 76 14.73 2.00 12.32
C SER A 76 15.95 2.90 12.13
N MET A 77 15.71 4.20 12.00
CA MET A 77 16.73 5.23 11.82
C MET A 77 16.60 6.28 12.92
N PHE A 78 17.74 6.76 13.41
CA PHE A 78 17.81 7.86 14.36
C PHE A 78 18.27 9.14 13.65
N TYR A 79 17.57 10.25 13.89
CA TYR A 79 17.92 11.55 13.32
C TYR A 79 17.68 12.67 14.33
N GLU A 80 18.64 13.57 14.47
CA GLU A 80 18.52 14.75 15.31
C GLU A 80 18.26 15.99 14.47
N LEU A 81 17.22 16.73 14.81
CA LEU A 81 16.92 18.02 14.20
C LEU A 81 17.62 19.16 14.93
N SER A 82 17.96 20.20 14.16
CA SER A 82 18.42 21.46 14.74
C SER A 82 17.30 22.13 15.56
N GLU A 83 17.66 22.94 16.55
CA GLU A 83 16.68 23.69 17.36
C GLU A 83 15.81 24.62 16.50
N ASN A 84 16.37 25.15 15.42
CA ASN A 84 15.62 25.98 14.46
C ASN A 84 14.56 25.15 13.72
N ASP A 85 14.90 23.93 13.33
CA ASP A 85 13.97 23.04 12.64
C ASP A 85 12.83 22.57 13.52
N LEU A 86 13.10 22.36 14.82
CA LEU A 86 12.09 22.00 15.80
C LEU A 86 10.96 23.04 15.83
N ALA A 87 11.25 24.34 15.65
CA ALA A 87 10.23 25.39 15.64
C ALA A 87 9.20 25.26 14.50
N PHE A 88 9.56 24.64 13.37
CA PHE A 88 8.65 24.41 12.24
C PHE A 88 7.65 23.26 12.48
N ILE A 89 7.93 22.38 13.45
CA ILE A 89 7.04 21.25 13.76
C ILE A 89 5.82 21.78 14.52
N LYS A 90 4.66 21.69 13.87
CA LYS A 90 3.34 22.08 14.43
C LYS A 90 2.77 21.06 15.43
N GLN A 91 3.28 19.84 15.41
CA GLN A 91 2.81 18.74 16.25
C GLN A 91 3.51 18.71 17.62
N SER A 92 3.00 17.89 18.54
CA SER A 92 3.69 17.57 19.79
C SER A 92 5.07 16.99 19.52
N LYS A 93 6.05 17.39 20.31
CA LYS A 93 7.46 16.97 20.21
C LYS A 93 8.12 16.98 21.58
N ASP A 94 9.12 16.12 21.78
CA ASP A 94 9.86 15.97 23.03
C ASP A 94 11.38 15.86 22.79
N GLY A 95 12.04 17.01 22.70
CA GLY A 95 13.46 17.12 22.37
C GLY A 95 13.77 16.98 20.88
N SER A 96 15.06 16.94 20.54
CA SER A 96 15.59 17.02 19.17
C SER A 96 15.72 15.67 18.44
N GLY A 97 15.78 14.56 19.16
CA GLY A 97 15.98 13.22 18.59
C GLY A 97 14.68 12.58 18.12
N PHE A 98 14.68 12.10 16.87
CA PHE A 98 13.56 11.42 16.21
C PHE A 98 13.93 9.98 15.85
N LEU A 99 12.97 9.07 16.05
CA LEU A 99 13.05 7.68 15.61
C LEU A 99 12.13 7.50 14.41
N ILE A 100 12.70 7.13 13.27
CA ILE A 100 11.97 6.94 12.02
C ILE A 100 12.00 5.45 11.70
N ASN A 101 10.84 4.81 11.76
CA ASN A 101 10.67 3.43 11.33
C ASN A 101 10.21 3.45 9.86
N LEU A 102 11.11 3.05 8.98
CA LEU A 102 10.88 2.92 7.55
C LEU A 102 10.55 1.46 7.23
N ILE A 103 9.38 1.23 6.64
CA ILE A 103 9.01 -0.06 6.08
C ILE A 103 9.08 0.05 4.56
N ASP A 104 10.03 -0.69 3.98
CA ASP A 104 10.23 -0.72 2.55
C ASP A 104 9.22 -1.66 1.89
N SER A 105 8.18 -1.12 1.25
CA SER A 105 7.12 -1.93 0.63
C SER A 105 7.41 -2.24 -0.84
N PRO A 106 7.11 -3.44 -1.36
CA PRO A 106 7.29 -3.79 -2.77
C PRO A 106 6.69 -2.78 -3.76
N GLY A 107 7.40 -2.55 -4.87
CA GLY A 107 6.89 -1.70 -5.94
C GLY A 107 6.04 -2.45 -6.97
N HIS A 108 6.22 -3.77 -7.10
CA HIS A 108 5.55 -4.58 -8.11
C HIS A 108 4.11 -4.92 -7.70
N VAL A 109 3.17 -4.89 -8.67
CA VAL A 109 1.72 -5.12 -8.45
C VAL A 109 1.41 -6.47 -7.82
N ASP A 110 2.12 -7.52 -8.23
CA ASP A 110 1.91 -8.87 -7.72
C ASP A 110 2.18 -9.02 -6.22
N PHE A 111 2.96 -8.11 -5.61
CA PHE A 111 3.25 -8.08 -4.18
C PHE A 111 2.44 -7.00 -3.43
N SER A 112 1.29 -6.59 -3.98
CA SER A 112 0.38 -5.60 -3.35
C SER A 112 -0.11 -6.00 -1.95
N SER A 113 -0.11 -7.29 -1.62
CA SER A 113 -0.44 -7.80 -0.29
C SER A 113 0.56 -7.35 0.78
N GLU A 114 1.85 -7.39 0.44
CA GLU A 114 2.95 -6.91 1.26
C GLU A 114 2.90 -5.39 1.45
N VAL A 115 2.46 -4.67 0.41
CA VAL A 115 2.22 -3.22 0.49
C VAL A 115 1.07 -2.91 1.45
N THR A 116 -0.05 -3.61 1.34
CA THR A 116 -1.22 -3.44 2.22
C THR A 116 -0.84 -3.71 3.68
N ALA A 117 -0.06 -4.77 3.93
CA ALA A 117 0.46 -5.13 5.24
C ALA A 117 1.35 -4.03 5.84
N ALA A 118 2.23 -3.44 5.03
CA ALA A 118 3.07 -2.32 5.44
C ALA A 118 2.24 -1.06 5.76
N LEU A 119 1.30 -0.69 4.90
CA LEU A 119 0.46 0.51 5.06
C LEU A 119 -0.37 0.48 6.35
N ARG A 120 -0.83 -0.70 6.77
CA ARG A 120 -1.64 -0.83 7.99
C ARG A 120 -0.91 -0.35 9.26
N VAL A 121 0.41 -0.53 9.33
CA VAL A 121 1.21 -0.19 10.52
C VAL A 121 1.91 1.16 10.43
N THR A 122 1.88 1.83 9.27
CA THR A 122 2.53 3.14 9.06
C THR A 122 1.57 4.31 9.22
N ASP A 123 2.09 5.46 9.68
CA ASP A 123 1.33 6.70 9.90
C ASP A 123 1.48 7.71 8.76
N GLY A 124 2.57 7.61 8.00
CA GLY A 124 2.86 8.43 6.83
C GLY A 124 3.42 7.62 5.67
N ALA A 125 3.43 8.19 4.47
CA ALA A 125 4.01 7.55 3.29
C ALA A 125 4.84 8.53 2.47
N LEU A 126 6.02 8.10 2.01
CA LEU A 126 6.83 8.82 1.04
C LEU A 126 6.53 8.29 -0.35
N VAL A 127 5.84 9.09 -1.15
CA VAL A 127 5.49 8.79 -2.54
C VAL A 127 6.64 9.22 -3.44
N VAL A 128 7.20 8.28 -4.21
CA VAL A 128 8.30 8.53 -5.14
C VAL A 128 7.76 8.50 -6.56
N VAL A 129 7.95 9.62 -7.27
CA VAL A 129 7.48 9.81 -8.63
C VAL A 129 8.66 10.15 -9.53
N ASP A 130 8.77 9.49 -10.69
CA ASP A 130 9.78 9.83 -11.70
C ASP A 130 9.41 11.17 -12.35
N CYS A 131 10.37 12.11 -12.42
CA CYS A 131 10.19 13.39 -13.09
C CYS A 131 9.82 13.26 -14.58
N VAL A 132 10.18 12.14 -15.22
CA VAL A 132 9.95 11.90 -16.65
C VAL A 132 8.63 11.16 -16.88
N SER A 133 8.42 10.05 -16.16
CA SER A 133 7.21 9.21 -16.34
C SER A 133 5.97 9.79 -15.65
N GLY A 134 6.14 10.59 -14.59
CA GLY A 134 5.03 11.11 -13.81
C GLY A 134 4.33 10.04 -12.96
N VAL A 135 3.05 10.25 -12.67
CA VAL A 135 2.24 9.34 -11.85
C VAL A 135 1.70 8.21 -12.72
N CYS A 136 2.03 6.96 -12.35
CA CYS A 136 1.56 5.75 -13.03
C CYS A 136 0.49 5.03 -12.19
N VAL A 137 -0.21 4.05 -12.78
CA VAL A 137 -1.32 3.31 -12.13
C VAL A 137 -0.94 2.67 -10.81
N GLN A 138 0.29 2.19 -10.65
CA GLN A 138 0.75 1.60 -9.37
C GLN A 138 0.85 2.66 -8.27
N THR A 139 1.42 3.83 -8.59
CA THR A 139 1.51 4.95 -7.65
C THR A 139 0.12 5.41 -7.24
N GLU A 140 -0.81 5.53 -8.19
CA GLU A 140 -2.21 5.88 -7.90
C GLU A 140 -2.90 4.82 -7.02
N THR A 141 -2.78 3.55 -7.36
CA THR A 141 -3.43 2.45 -6.65
C THR A 141 -2.97 2.37 -5.20
N VAL A 142 -1.66 2.44 -4.97
CA VAL A 142 -1.10 2.36 -3.61
C VAL A 142 -1.34 3.66 -2.83
N LEU A 143 -1.31 4.83 -3.49
CA LEU A 143 -1.67 6.10 -2.86
C LEU A 143 -3.14 6.11 -2.43
N ARG A 144 -4.05 5.62 -3.27
CA ARG A 144 -5.46 5.43 -2.92
C ARG A 144 -5.63 4.54 -1.69
N GLN A 145 -4.92 3.40 -1.64
CA GLN A 145 -4.95 2.54 -0.45
C GLN A 145 -4.43 3.25 0.79
N ALA A 146 -3.34 4.01 0.67
CA ALA A 146 -2.78 4.77 1.78
C ALA A 146 -3.78 5.80 2.32
N ILE A 147 -4.50 6.49 1.43
CA ILE A 147 -5.54 7.46 1.81
C ILE A 147 -6.73 6.75 2.50
N CYS A 148 -7.20 5.62 1.96
CA CYS A 148 -8.25 4.81 2.62
C CYS A 148 -7.81 4.31 4.00
N GLU A 149 -6.51 4.08 4.21
CA GLU A 149 -5.92 3.73 5.51
C GLU A 149 -5.64 4.94 6.41
N ARG A 150 -6.08 6.14 6.00
CA ARG A 150 -5.87 7.45 6.65
C ARG A 150 -4.38 7.76 6.89
N ILE A 151 -3.54 7.53 5.90
CA ILE A 151 -2.09 7.79 5.92
C ILE A 151 -1.80 9.13 5.23
N LYS A 152 -0.90 9.94 5.83
CA LYS A 152 -0.52 11.23 5.23
C LYS A 152 0.63 11.06 4.20
N PRO A 153 0.45 11.49 2.94
CA PRO A 153 1.50 11.40 1.93
C PRO A 153 2.46 12.60 2.00
N VAL A 154 3.73 12.35 1.64
CA VAL A 154 4.72 13.36 1.23
C VAL A 154 5.33 12.91 -0.10
N LEU A 155 5.69 13.84 -0.97
CA LEU A 155 6.09 13.54 -2.35
C LEU A 155 7.59 13.78 -2.56
N MET A 156 8.25 12.88 -3.28
CA MET A 156 9.61 13.05 -3.78
C MET A 156 9.63 12.81 -5.28
N MET A 157 9.97 13.85 -6.04
CA MET A 157 10.23 13.76 -7.47
C MET A 157 11.66 13.32 -7.71
N ASN A 158 11.82 12.11 -8.23
CA ASN A 158 13.08 11.42 -8.42
C ASN A 158 13.50 11.38 -9.89
N LYS A 159 14.76 11.04 -10.14
CA LYS A 159 15.40 10.99 -11.47
C LYS A 159 15.43 12.32 -12.22
N MET A 160 15.55 13.42 -11.48
CA MET A 160 15.74 14.74 -12.07
C MET A 160 16.99 14.81 -12.97
N ASP A 161 17.99 13.95 -12.74
CA ASP A 161 19.18 13.82 -13.59
C ASP A 161 18.85 13.42 -15.04
N ARG A 162 17.80 12.61 -15.28
CA ARG A 162 17.38 12.25 -16.64
C ARG A 162 16.80 13.44 -17.39
N ALA A 163 15.98 14.25 -16.71
CA ALA A 163 15.44 15.48 -17.28
C ALA A 163 16.55 16.47 -17.67
N LEU A 164 17.61 16.56 -16.86
CA LEU A 164 18.74 17.48 -17.07
C LEU A 164 19.76 16.96 -18.11
N LEU A 165 20.10 15.67 -18.08
CA LEU A 165 21.19 15.10 -18.88
C LEU A 165 20.71 14.42 -20.17
N GLU A 166 19.58 13.71 -20.13
CA GLU A 166 19.08 12.92 -21.27
C GLU A 166 18.12 13.73 -22.14
N LEU A 167 17.10 14.34 -21.51
CA LEU A 167 16.07 15.10 -22.23
C LEU A 167 16.47 16.55 -22.50
N GLN A 168 17.45 17.08 -21.75
CA GLN A 168 17.92 18.47 -21.85
C GLN A 168 16.76 19.48 -21.86
N LEU A 169 15.79 19.28 -20.97
CA LEU A 169 14.61 20.14 -20.86
C LEU A 169 15.01 21.56 -20.46
N GLU A 170 14.32 22.55 -21.02
CA GLU A 170 14.46 23.94 -20.57
C GLU A 170 13.98 24.08 -19.11
N PRO A 171 14.57 24.99 -18.31
CA PRO A 171 14.22 25.13 -16.90
C PRO A 171 12.73 25.44 -16.63
N GLU A 172 12.08 26.22 -17.50
CA GLU A 172 10.64 26.52 -17.36
C GLU A 172 9.79 25.28 -17.68
N ASP A 173 10.14 24.50 -18.71
CA ASP A 173 9.43 23.26 -19.05
C ASP A 173 9.55 22.21 -17.94
N LEU A 174 10.72 22.14 -17.29
CA LEU A 174 10.94 21.29 -16.13
C LEU A 174 10.08 21.74 -14.93
N TYR A 175 9.96 23.05 -14.68
CA TYR A 175 9.07 23.58 -13.66
C TYR A 175 7.59 23.26 -13.96
N GLN A 176 7.13 23.44 -15.20
CA GLN A 176 5.76 23.09 -15.60
C GLN A 176 5.50 21.58 -15.45
N THR A 177 6.51 20.74 -15.68
CA THR A 177 6.43 19.29 -15.42
C THR A 177 6.25 18.99 -13.95
N PHE A 178 7.02 19.63 -13.07
CA PHE A 178 6.84 19.51 -11.62
C PHE A 178 5.46 19.96 -11.16
N GLN A 179 4.97 21.10 -11.64
CA GLN A 179 3.66 21.60 -11.29
C GLN A 179 2.54 20.62 -11.69
N ARG A 180 2.61 20.06 -12.91
CA ARG A 180 1.65 19.06 -13.38
C ARG A 180 1.67 17.79 -12.53
N ILE A 181 2.85 17.28 -12.16
CA ILE A 181 2.97 16.10 -11.29
C ILE A 181 2.31 16.37 -9.93
N VAL A 182 2.56 17.53 -9.31
CA VAL A 182 1.90 17.92 -8.04
C VAL A 182 0.39 17.96 -8.20
N GLU A 183 -0.10 18.54 -9.29
CA GLU A 183 -1.53 18.64 -9.57
C GLU A 183 -2.18 17.27 -9.75
N THR A 184 -1.58 16.37 -10.54
CA THR A 184 -2.08 15.00 -10.71
C THR A 184 -2.12 14.24 -9.38
N VAL A 185 -1.09 14.36 -8.54
CA VAL A 185 -1.10 13.75 -7.19
C VAL A 185 -2.23 14.34 -6.33
N ASN A 186 -2.43 15.65 -6.38
CA ASN A 186 -3.49 16.31 -5.61
C ASN A 186 -4.90 15.96 -6.10
N VAL A 187 -5.09 15.72 -7.40
CA VAL A 187 -6.36 15.21 -7.95
C VAL A 187 -6.68 13.83 -7.39
N ILE A 188 -5.69 12.93 -7.30
CA ILE A 188 -5.88 11.61 -6.68
C ILE A 188 -6.23 11.77 -5.20
N ILE A 189 -5.50 12.64 -4.49
CA ILE A 189 -5.76 12.92 -3.07
C ILE A 189 -7.16 13.49 -2.86
N SER A 190 -7.63 14.42 -3.69
CA SER A 190 -8.96 15.03 -3.56
C SER A 190 -10.08 14.08 -3.96
N THR A 191 -9.82 13.14 -4.88
CA THR A 191 -10.82 12.16 -5.33
C THR A 191 -11.10 11.10 -4.28
N TYR A 192 -10.06 10.63 -3.58
CA TYR A 192 -10.17 9.53 -2.62
C TYR A 192 -10.05 9.95 -1.15
N GLY A 193 -9.64 11.19 -0.89
CA GLY A 193 -9.59 11.77 0.44
C GLY A 193 -10.98 12.10 0.98
N GLU A 194 -11.13 12.04 2.30
CA GLU A 194 -12.28 12.65 2.97
C GLU A 194 -12.18 14.19 2.86
N ASP A 195 -13.32 14.90 2.87
CA ASP A 195 -13.40 16.37 2.72
C ASP A 195 -12.44 17.13 3.66
N GLU A 196 -12.12 18.40 3.38
CA GLU A 196 -11.21 19.21 4.22
C GLU A 196 -11.67 19.36 5.69
N THR A 197 -12.96 19.11 5.97
CA THR A 197 -13.55 19.06 7.31
C THR A 197 -13.25 17.75 8.06
N SER A 198 -12.64 16.76 7.39
CA SER A 198 -12.21 15.49 7.94
C SER A 198 -11.19 15.68 9.07
N PRO A 199 -11.16 14.77 10.07
CA PRO A 199 -10.13 14.73 11.11
C PRO A 199 -8.68 14.76 10.59
N MET A 200 -8.43 14.38 9.32
CA MET A 200 -7.09 14.43 8.72
C MET A 200 -6.64 15.84 8.35
N GLY A 201 -7.58 16.78 8.17
CA GLY A 201 -7.35 18.12 7.63
C GLY A 201 -6.89 18.08 6.16
N ASN A 202 -6.30 19.18 5.68
CA ASN A 202 -5.75 19.23 4.33
C ASN A 202 -4.52 18.28 4.20
N ILE A 203 -4.66 17.27 3.34
CA ILE A 203 -3.66 16.24 3.05
C ILE A 203 -2.99 16.43 1.67
N MET A 204 -3.33 17.50 0.94
CA MET A 204 -2.71 17.83 -0.34
C MET A 204 -1.21 18.10 -0.16
N VAL A 205 -0.44 17.73 -1.18
CA VAL A 205 0.98 18.02 -1.24
C VAL A 205 1.22 19.39 -1.86
N ASP A 206 2.02 20.22 -1.19
CA ASP A 206 2.35 21.58 -1.60
C ASP A 206 3.87 21.84 -1.47
N PRO A 207 4.56 22.18 -2.58
CA PRO A 207 5.96 22.60 -2.56
C PRO A 207 6.24 23.80 -1.64
N VAL A 208 5.30 24.74 -1.50
CA VAL A 208 5.43 25.93 -0.64
C VAL A 208 5.51 25.56 0.83
N ILE A 209 4.78 24.52 1.25
CA ILE A 209 4.77 24.03 2.62
C ILE A 209 6.03 23.19 2.90
N GLY A 210 6.63 22.60 1.86
CA GLY A 210 7.81 21.74 1.95
C GLY A 210 7.49 20.25 1.98
N THR A 211 6.27 19.85 1.60
CA THR A 211 5.87 18.43 1.50
C THR A 211 6.32 17.77 0.19
N VAL A 212 6.97 18.52 -0.70
CA VAL A 212 7.49 18.06 -1.98
C VAL A 212 9.01 18.24 -2.02
N GLY A 213 9.72 17.15 -2.23
CA GLY A 213 11.15 17.12 -2.51
C GLY A 213 11.45 16.90 -3.99
N PHE A 214 12.59 17.39 -4.45
CA PHE A 214 13.07 17.26 -5.82
C PHE A 214 14.51 16.74 -5.82
N GLY A 215 14.86 15.83 -6.72
CA GLY A 215 16.25 15.39 -6.85
C GLY A 215 16.46 14.08 -7.59
N SER A 216 17.59 13.44 -7.28
CA SER A 216 18.04 12.18 -7.85
C SER A 216 18.64 11.28 -6.77
N GLY A 217 17.96 10.17 -6.48
CA GLY A 217 18.47 9.13 -5.59
C GLY A 217 19.75 8.48 -6.13
N LEU A 218 19.88 8.32 -7.45
CA LEU A 218 21.06 7.71 -8.09
C LEU A 218 22.33 8.53 -7.82
N HIS A 219 22.24 9.84 -8.00
CA HIS A 219 23.35 10.74 -7.69
C HIS A 219 23.44 11.06 -6.19
N GLY A 220 22.40 10.81 -5.41
CA GLY A 220 22.38 10.99 -3.96
C GLY A 220 22.18 12.44 -3.52
N TRP A 221 21.51 13.25 -4.35
CA TRP A 221 21.15 14.63 -4.02
C TRP A 221 19.64 14.85 -4.10
N ALA A 222 19.12 15.62 -3.15
CA ALA A 222 17.73 16.04 -3.15
C ALA A 222 17.61 17.32 -2.33
N PHE A 223 16.55 18.08 -2.60
CA PHE A 223 16.26 19.30 -1.87
C PHE A 223 14.77 19.50 -1.69
N THR A 224 14.43 20.28 -0.67
CA THR A 224 13.10 20.87 -0.51
C THR A 224 13.21 22.40 -0.64
N LEU A 225 12.09 23.08 -0.86
CA LEU A 225 12.09 24.55 -0.89
C LEU A 225 12.57 25.15 0.42
N LYS A 226 12.40 24.44 1.55
CA LYS A 226 12.83 24.90 2.86
C LYS A 226 14.35 25.12 2.93
N GLN A 227 15.15 24.18 2.42
CA GLN A 227 16.61 24.28 2.44
C GLN A 227 17.11 25.49 1.63
N PHE A 228 16.56 25.69 0.44
CA PHE A 228 16.87 26.86 -0.38
C PHE A 228 16.37 28.16 0.27
N ALA A 229 15.18 28.15 0.87
CA ALA A 229 14.64 29.31 1.57
C ALA A 229 15.50 29.71 2.77
N GLU A 230 16.03 28.76 3.53
CA GLU A 230 16.94 29.02 4.63
C GLU A 230 18.28 29.61 4.14
N MET A 231 18.87 29.01 3.10
CA MET A 231 20.09 29.52 2.47
C MET A 231 19.92 30.95 1.94
N TYR A 232 18.82 31.23 1.24
CA TYR A 232 18.55 32.54 0.69
C TYR A 232 18.13 33.55 1.75
N ALA A 233 17.33 33.17 2.73
CA ALA A 233 16.99 34.04 3.86
C ALA A 233 18.25 34.51 4.60
N ALA A 234 19.22 33.62 4.82
CA ALA A 234 20.51 33.99 5.39
C ALA A 234 21.29 34.97 4.51
N LYS A 235 21.38 34.72 3.19
CA LYS A 235 22.08 35.61 2.24
C LYS A 235 21.43 36.99 2.12
N PHE A 236 20.10 37.07 2.13
CA PHE A 236 19.37 38.34 2.10
C PHE A 236 19.40 39.06 3.46
N ALA A 237 19.41 38.34 4.58
CA ALA A 237 19.54 38.92 5.92
C ALA A 237 20.96 39.44 6.19
N ALA A 238 22.00 38.77 5.67
CA ALA A 238 23.40 39.23 5.75
C ALA A 238 23.62 40.59 5.04
N LYS A 239 22.82 40.89 4.00
CA LYS A 239 22.79 42.22 3.36
C LYS A 239 22.12 43.30 4.22
N GLY A 240 21.35 42.92 5.24
CA GLY A 240 20.54 43.82 6.07
C GLY A 240 21.00 43.98 7.54
N ASN A 241 22.14 43.38 7.94
CA ASN A 241 22.76 43.54 9.27
C ASN A 241 21.82 43.38 10.49
N THR A 242 20.88 42.43 10.45
CA THR A 242 19.94 42.19 11.56
C THR A 242 20.18 40.80 12.18
N GLN A 243 20.59 40.73 13.46
CA GLN A 243 20.47 39.50 14.24
C GLN A 243 18.99 39.21 14.48
N MET A 244 18.53 38.00 14.17
CA MET A 244 17.12 37.65 14.18
C MET A 244 16.85 36.56 15.22
N THR A 245 15.74 36.68 15.93
CA THR A 245 15.28 35.60 16.82
C THR A 245 14.86 34.36 16.00
N PRO A 246 14.88 33.13 16.58
CA PRO A 246 14.48 31.93 15.87
C PRO A 246 13.07 32.00 15.25
N ILE A 247 12.13 32.67 15.93
CA ILE A 247 10.74 32.83 15.46
C ILE A 247 10.66 33.77 14.25
N GLU A 248 11.39 34.88 14.27
CA GLU A 248 11.45 35.82 13.13
C GLU A 248 12.15 35.20 11.92
N ARG A 249 13.21 34.41 12.17
CA ARG A 249 13.88 33.62 11.14
C ARG A 249 12.90 32.63 10.51
N CYS A 250 12.12 31.90 11.31
CA CYS A 250 11.11 30.97 10.79
C CYS A 250 10.10 31.68 9.89
N LYS A 251 9.53 32.81 10.33
CA LYS A 251 8.58 33.59 9.51
C LYS A 251 9.19 34.08 8.20
N LYS A 252 10.46 34.52 8.21
CA LYS A 252 11.16 34.92 6.98
C LYS A 252 11.42 33.75 6.04
N VAL A 253 11.75 32.58 6.58
CA VAL A 253 11.92 31.36 5.79
C VAL A 253 10.59 30.96 5.15
N GLU A 254 9.48 30.99 5.89
CA GLU A 254 8.13 30.74 5.34
C GLU A 254 7.74 31.74 4.23
N ASP A 255 8.02 33.03 4.43
CA ASP A 255 7.79 34.07 3.41
C ASP A 255 8.68 33.85 2.17
N MET A 256 9.92 33.41 2.36
CA MET A 256 10.81 33.06 1.26
C MET A 256 10.32 31.82 0.52
N MET A 257 9.86 30.77 1.20
CA MET A 257 9.28 29.58 0.56
C MET A 257 8.08 29.95 -0.32
N LYS A 258 7.20 30.84 0.15
CA LYS A 258 6.06 31.39 -0.63
C LYS A 258 6.49 32.19 -1.86
N LYS A 259 7.71 32.75 -1.86
CA LYS A 259 8.27 33.49 -3.00
C LYS A 259 8.97 32.58 -4.00
N LEU A 260 9.49 31.43 -3.55
CA LEU A 260 10.26 30.51 -4.39
C LEU A 260 9.40 29.66 -5.34
N TRP A 261 8.10 29.50 -5.08
CA TRP A 261 7.18 28.69 -5.90
C TRP A 261 6.02 29.52 -6.48
N GLY A 262 5.42 29.03 -7.57
CA GLY A 262 4.23 29.62 -8.18
C GLY A 262 4.53 30.77 -9.14
N ASP A 263 3.51 31.58 -9.43
CA ASP A 263 3.59 32.78 -10.29
C ASP A 263 4.27 33.96 -9.56
N ARG A 264 5.53 33.73 -9.20
CA ARG A 264 6.46 34.70 -8.65
C ARG A 264 7.64 34.79 -9.58
N TYR A 265 8.06 36.02 -9.88
CA TYR A 265 9.13 36.30 -10.82
C TYR A 265 10.26 37.03 -10.12
N TYR A 266 11.48 36.85 -10.61
CA TYR A 266 12.67 37.48 -10.03
C TYR A 266 13.36 38.35 -11.08
N ASP A 267 13.51 39.64 -10.77
CA ASP A 267 14.29 40.54 -11.59
C ASP A 267 15.77 40.42 -11.19
N VAL A 268 16.57 39.85 -12.09
CA VAL A 268 18.00 39.61 -11.89
C VAL A 268 18.78 40.92 -11.80
N ASP A 269 18.31 41.98 -12.46
CA ASP A 269 19.03 43.26 -12.51
C ASP A 269 18.79 44.08 -11.24
N THR A 270 17.53 44.15 -10.79
CA THR A 270 17.17 44.91 -9.58
C THR A 270 17.26 44.09 -8.29
N GLY A 271 17.35 42.76 -8.40
CA GLY A 271 17.38 41.83 -7.27
C GLY A 271 16.08 41.78 -6.47
N LYS A 272 14.95 42.16 -7.08
CA LYS A 272 13.63 42.25 -6.43
C LYS A 272 12.68 41.18 -6.93
N PHE A 273 11.76 40.77 -6.05
CA PHE A 273 10.65 39.88 -6.39
C PHE A 273 9.51 40.67 -7.03
N VAL A 274 9.02 40.19 -8.16
CA VAL A 274 7.96 40.81 -8.97
C VAL A 274 6.78 39.84 -9.09
N LYS A 275 5.55 40.36 -9.12
CA LYS A 275 4.32 39.54 -9.26
C LYS A 275 3.91 39.28 -10.71
N SER A 276 4.32 40.17 -11.62
CA SER A 276 3.97 40.09 -13.04
C SER A 276 5.12 39.48 -13.84
N ALA A 277 4.78 38.59 -14.78
CA ALA A 277 5.74 37.96 -15.69
C ALA A 277 6.43 38.98 -16.61
N ASN A 278 5.70 40.04 -16.97
CA ASN A 278 6.18 41.11 -17.84
C ASN A 278 6.41 42.38 -17.00
N GLY A 279 7.59 42.97 -17.16
CA GLY A 279 7.89 44.28 -16.61
C GLY A 279 7.21 45.42 -17.37
N PRO A 280 7.26 46.65 -16.83
CA PRO A 280 6.74 47.85 -17.50
C PRO A 280 7.32 48.07 -18.90
N ASP A 281 8.55 47.60 -19.13
CA ASP A 281 9.30 47.77 -20.38
C ASP A 281 9.12 46.60 -21.38
N GLY A 282 8.19 45.67 -21.12
CA GLY A 282 7.98 44.47 -21.95
C GLY A 282 9.04 43.37 -21.76
N LYS A 283 10.01 43.57 -20.85
CA LYS A 283 11.01 42.55 -20.46
C LYS A 283 10.33 41.40 -19.71
N LYS A 284 10.56 40.16 -20.17
CA LYS A 284 10.09 38.95 -19.48
C LYS A 284 11.00 38.63 -18.31
N TYR A 285 10.43 38.51 -17.12
CA TYR A 285 11.14 38.07 -15.94
C TYR A 285 11.04 36.56 -15.80
N PRO A 286 12.15 35.86 -15.53
CA PRO A 286 12.10 34.43 -15.23
C PRO A 286 11.39 34.20 -13.90
N ARG A 287 10.72 33.04 -13.81
CA ARG A 287 10.08 32.58 -12.58
C ARG A 287 11.12 32.44 -11.46
N THR A 288 10.75 32.75 -10.22
CA THR A 288 11.69 32.75 -9.09
C THR A 288 12.30 31.36 -8.85
N PHE A 289 11.50 30.29 -8.97
CA PHE A 289 12.00 28.91 -8.89
C PHE A 289 13.09 28.65 -9.93
N VAL A 290 12.84 29.04 -11.18
CA VAL A 290 13.78 28.88 -12.29
C VAL A 290 15.06 29.68 -12.02
N ALA A 291 14.94 30.96 -11.67
CA ALA A 291 16.07 31.85 -11.52
C ALA A 291 16.97 31.54 -10.31
N LEU A 292 16.38 31.13 -9.17
CA LEU A 292 17.13 30.94 -7.92
C LEU A 292 17.43 29.48 -7.59
N ILE A 293 16.71 28.50 -8.15
CA ILE A 293 16.91 27.08 -7.82
C ILE A 293 17.44 26.34 -9.05
N LEU A 294 16.71 26.36 -10.16
CA LEU A 294 17.08 25.57 -11.33
C LEU A 294 18.32 26.13 -12.03
N ASP A 295 18.40 27.43 -12.30
CA ASP A 295 19.52 28.04 -13.03
C ASP A 295 20.91 27.74 -12.40
N PRO A 296 21.10 27.84 -11.07
CA PRO A 296 22.34 27.38 -10.44
C PRO A 296 22.63 25.88 -10.63
N ILE A 297 21.60 25.03 -10.56
CA ILE A 297 21.75 23.58 -10.78
C ILE A 297 22.15 23.32 -12.23
N PHE A 298 21.45 23.90 -13.21
CA PHE A 298 21.78 23.78 -14.64
C PHE A 298 23.20 24.25 -14.93
N LYS A 299 23.65 25.36 -14.35
CA LYS A 299 25.04 25.85 -14.50
C LYS A 299 26.08 24.88 -13.95
N VAL A 300 25.80 24.24 -12.81
CA VAL A 300 26.70 23.21 -12.25
C VAL A 300 26.77 21.98 -13.18
N PHE A 301 25.61 21.52 -13.67
CA PHE A 301 25.55 20.39 -14.60
C PHE A 301 26.29 20.71 -15.92
N ASP A 302 26.01 21.87 -16.52
CA ASP A 302 26.65 22.32 -17.77
C ASP A 302 28.16 22.47 -17.60
N ALA A 303 28.63 23.17 -16.57
CA ALA A 303 30.05 23.42 -16.37
C ALA A 303 30.85 22.13 -16.14
N ILE A 304 30.30 21.17 -15.39
CA ILE A 304 30.97 19.89 -15.10
C ILE A 304 30.91 18.94 -16.30
N MET A 305 29.74 18.79 -16.94
CA MET A 305 29.56 17.84 -18.04
C MET A 305 30.23 18.29 -19.33
N ASN A 306 30.35 19.61 -19.57
CA ASN A 306 31.09 20.18 -20.69
C ASN A 306 32.55 20.53 -20.36
N PHE A 307 33.08 19.98 -19.26
CA PHE A 307 34.50 20.08 -18.87
C PHE A 307 35.05 21.52 -18.78
N LYS A 308 34.22 22.50 -18.43
CA LYS A 308 34.60 23.91 -18.27
C LYS A 308 35.30 24.13 -16.92
N LYS A 309 36.56 23.68 -16.80
CA LYS A 309 37.29 23.60 -15.52
C LYS A 309 37.35 24.93 -14.74
N GLU A 310 37.60 26.05 -15.42
CA GLU A 310 37.66 27.37 -14.75
C GLU A 310 36.31 27.82 -14.21
N GLU A 311 35.23 27.62 -14.98
CA GLU A 311 33.88 27.98 -14.57
C GLU A 311 33.40 27.07 -13.44
N ALA A 312 33.66 25.77 -13.54
CA ALA A 312 33.34 24.79 -12.50
C ALA A 312 34.05 25.15 -11.18
N ALA A 313 35.35 25.49 -11.21
CA ALA A 313 36.08 25.91 -10.02
C ALA A 313 35.51 27.18 -9.37
N LYS A 314 35.17 28.20 -10.19
CA LYS A 314 34.52 29.43 -9.72
C LYS A 314 33.14 29.15 -9.11
N LEU A 315 32.35 28.24 -9.71
CA LEU A 315 31.03 27.84 -9.21
C LEU A 315 31.13 27.07 -7.90
N ILE A 316 32.03 26.09 -7.80
CA ILE A 316 32.29 25.30 -6.58
C ILE A 316 32.69 26.23 -5.43
N GLN A 317 33.56 27.22 -5.70
CA GLN A 317 33.95 28.22 -4.70
C GLN A 317 32.77 29.12 -4.29
N LYS A 318 31.95 29.58 -5.26
CA LYS A 318 30.78 30.43 -5.01
C LYS A 318 29.68 29.71 -4.21
N LEU A 319 29.57 28.39 -4.39
CA LEU A 319 28.64 27.53 -3.65
C LEU A 319 29.21 27.05 -2.30
N GLU A 320 30.44 27.46 -1.96
CA GLU A 320 31.12 27.12 -0.71
C GLU A 320 31.30 25.60 -0.51
N ILE A 321 31.41 24.85 -1.61
CA ILE A 321 31.57 23.39 -1.59
C ILE A 321 33.05 23.05 -1.39
N LYS A 322 33.37 22.35 -0.29
CA LYS A 322 34.72 21.84 -0.05
C LYS A 322 34.88 20.48 -0.75
N LEU A 323 35.88 20.36 -1.62
CA LEU A 323 36.27 19.09 -2.26
C LEU A 323 37.58 18.56 -1.67
N ASP A 324 37.62 17.26 -1.42
CA ASP A 324 38.82 16.59 -0.93
C ASP A 324 39.83 16.40 -2.08
N THR A 325 41.09 16.10 -1.77
CA THR A 325 42.15 15.93 -2.79
C THR A 325 41.79 14.90 -3.86
N GLU A 326 41.22 13.76 -3.47
CA GLU A 326 40.80 12.71 -4.43
C GLU A 326 39.60 13.12 -5.30
N ASP A 327 38.73 14.01 -4.79
CA ASP A 327 37.56 14.47 -5.55
C ASP A 327 37.91 15.55 -6.57
N LYS A 328 39.04 16.25 -6.39
CA LYS A 328 39.52 17.27 -7.35
C LYS A 328 40.03 16.65 -8.65
N ASP A 329 40.49 15.41 -8.60
CA ASP A 329 41.01 14.69 -9.77
C ASP A 329 39.90 14.01 -10.58
N LYS A 330 38.68 13.91 -10.03
CA LYS A 330 37.53 13.33 -10.72
C LYS A 330 36.99 14.32 -11.76
N GLU A 331 36.50 13.81 -12.88
CA GLU A 331 35.85 14.61 -13.93
C GLU A 331 34.53 13.95 -14.38
N GLY A 332 33.67 14.70 -15.10
CA GLY A 332 32.40 14.20 -15.62
C GLY A 332 31.41 13.75 -14.54
N LYS A 333 30.71 12.63 -14.78
CA LYS A 333 29.66 12.12 -13.88
C LYS A 333 30.14 11.83 -12.44
N PRO A 334 31.33 11.23 -12.21
CA PRO A 334 31.87 11.06 -10.86
C PRO A 334 32.06 12.37 -10.08
N LEU A 335 32.58 13.42 -10.74
CA LEU A 335 32.72 14.74 -10.11
C LEU A 335 31.36 15.36 -9.81
N LEU A 336 30.44 15.29 -10.76
CA LEU A 336 29.07 15.79 -10.58
C LEU A 336 28.38 15.13 -9.38
N LYS A 337 28.51 13.80 -9.26
CA LYS A 337 27.99 13.03 -8.12
C LYS A 337 28.59 13.52 -6.79
N ALA A 338 29.90 13.75 -6.73
CA ALA A 338 30.57 14.24 -5.53
C ALA A 338 30.13 15.67 -5.15
N VAL A 339 30.10 16.58 -6.12
CA VAL A 339 29.70 17.98 -5.93
C VAL A 339 28.25 18.07 -5.46
N MET A 340 27.33 17.39 -6.13
CA MET A 340 25.90 17.44 -5.80
C MET A 340 25.59 16.81 -4.43
N ARG A 341 26.26 15.70 -4.07
CA ARG A 341 26.10 15.07 -2.74
C ARG A 341 26.52 15.97 -1.59
N ARG A 342 27.57 16.77 -1.77
CA ARG A 342 28.05 17.73 -0.75
C ARG A 342 27.18 18.98 -0.71
N TRP A 343 26.67 19.41 -1.85
CA TRP A 343 25.85 20.62 -1.94
C TRP A 343 24.43 20.42 -1.41
N LEU A 344 23.75 19.35 -1.83
CA LEU A 344 22.35 19.08 -1.51
C LEU A 344 22.17 17.60 -1.11
N PRO A 345 22.59 17.19 0.11
CA PRO A 345 22.52 15.79 0.52
C PRO A 345 21.08 15.26 0.56
N ALA A 346 20.78 14.19 -0.19
CA ALA A 346 19.40 13.69 -0.32
C ALA A 346 18.77 13.26 1.01
N GLY A 347 19.53 12.55 1.84
CA GLY A 347 19.04 12.04 3.12
C GLY A 347 18.59 13.17 4.06
N GLU A 348 19.26 14.33 4.01
CA GLU A 348 18.93 15.47 4.86
C GLU A 348 17.59 16.12 4.48
N ALA A 349 17.38 16.34 3.18
CA ALA A 349 16.14 16.88 2.66
C ALA A 349 14.94 15.98 3.01
N LEU A 350 15.10 14.67 2.82
CA LEU A 350 14.05 13.69 3.09
C LEU A 350 13.76 13.55 4.58
N LEU A 351 14.79 13.42 5.44
CA LEU A 351 14.60 13.29 6.89
C LEU A 351 13.97 14.56 7.50
N GLN A 352 14.33 15.74 7.01
CA GLN A 352 13.71 17.00 7.41
C GLN A 352 12.23 17.05 6.99
N MET A 353 11.90 16.62 5.76
CA MET A 353 10.51 16.54 5.29
C MET A 353 9.68 15.56 6.12
N ILE A 354 10.22 14.36 6.39
CA ILE A 354 9.57 13.29 7.16
C ILE A 354 9.25 13.76 8.58
N THR A 355 10.22 14.32 9.28
CA THR A 355 10.07 14.71 10.69
C THR A 355 9.08 15.87 10.88
N ILE A 356 9.06 16.83 9.96
CA ILE A 356 8.19 18.02 10.02
C ILE A 356 6.75 17.70 9.61
N HIS A 357 6.56 16.98 8.51
CA HIS A 357 5.24 16.86 7.89
C HIS A 357 4.52 15.56 8.25
N LEU A 358 5.24 14.43 8.43
CA LEU A 358 4.57 13.18 8.78
C LEU A 358 4.11 13.20 10.25
N PRO A 359 2.95 12.59 10.55
CA PRO A 359 2.41 12.61 11.90
C PRO A 359 3.15 11.67 12.84
N SER A 360 3.16 12.03 14.13
CA SER A 360 3.52 11.09 15.19
C SER A 360 2.41 10.06 15.42
N PRO A 361 2.71 8.88 15.98
CA PRO A 361 1.71 7.92 16.46
C PRO A 361 0.62 8.56 17.32
N VAL A 362 0.99 9.48 18.21
CA VAL A 362 0.07 10.17 19.12
C VAL A 362 -0.92 11.06 18.35
N THR A 363 -0.48 11.65 17.24
CA THR A 363 -1.34 12.44 16.36
C THR A 363 -2.20 11.53 15.48
N ALA A 364 -1.60 10.51 14.87
CA ALA A 364 -2.23 9.64 13.89
C ALA A 364 -3.33 8.75 14.49
N GLN A 365 -3.05 8.13 15.64
CA GLN A 365 -3.99 7.19 16.25
C GLN A 365 -5.31 7.83 16.70
N LYS A 366 -5.31 9.13 17.01
CA LYS A 366 -6.53 9.88 17.39
C LYS A 366 -7.63 9.78 16.33
N TYR A 367 -7.28 9.99 15.06
CA TYR A 367 -8.23 9.91 13.96
C TYR A 367 -8.27 8.53 13.29
N ARG A 368 -7.24 7.69 13.47
CA ARG A 368 -7.21 6.32 12.90
C ARG A 368 -7.89 5.26 13.78
N CYS A 369 -8.11 5.51 15.07
CA CYS A 369 -8.67 4.51 15.97
C CYS A 369 -10.01 3.93 15.47
N GLU A 370 -10.89 4.77 14.94
CA GLU A 370 -12.18 4.36 14.37
C GLU A 370 -12.03 3.39 13.20
N LEU A 371 -11.01 3.60 12.36
CA LEU A 371 -10.72 2.73 11.23
C LEU A 371 -10.11 1.39 11.67
N LEU A 372 -9.24 1.46 12.67
CA LEU A 372 -8.38 0.36 13.12
C LEU A 372 -9.08 -0.62 14.06
N TYR A 373 -9.97 -0.15 14.92
CA TYR A 373 -10.61 -0.95 15.96
C TYR A 373 -12.06 -1.28 15.59
N GLU A 374 -12.45 -2.57 15.67
CA GLU A 374 -13.82 -2.97 15.33
C GLU A 374 -14.82 -2.81 16.49
N GLY A 375 -14.31 -2.63 17.72
CA GLY A 375 -15.15 -2.50 18.90
C GLY A 375 -15.74 -1.10 19.11
N PRO A 376 -16.51 -0.92 20.18
CA PRO A 376 -17.09 0.36 20.55
C PRO A 376 -16.02 1.44 20.75
N GLY A 377 -16.29 2.66 20.27
CA GLY A 377 -15.34 3.77 20.32
C GLY A 377 -15.10 4.37 21.72
N ASP A 378 -15.90 3.96 22.69
CA ASP A 378 -15.87 4.29 24.13
C ASP A 378 -15.18 3.22 24.99
N ASP A 379 -14.79 2.07 24.39
CA ASP A 379 -14.09 1.00 25.08
C ASP A 379 -12.71 1.43 25.60
N GLU A 380 -12.24 0.82 26.69
CA GLU A 380 -10.93 1.13 27.30
C GLU A 380 -9.79 0.89 26.30
N ALA A 381 -9.88 -0.18 25.50
CA ALA A 381 -8.94 -0.47 24.42
C ALA A 381 -8.96 0.62 23.33
N ALA A 382 -10.14 1.10 22.94
CA ALA A 382 -10.28 2.17 21.95
C ALA A 382 -9.70 3.50 22.46
N MET A 383 -9.97 3.85 23.72
CA MET A 383 -9.40 5.04 24.35
C MET A 383 -7.88 4.93 24.51
N GLY A 384 -7.38 3.74 24.84
CA GLY A 384 -5.95 3.43 24.90
C GLY A 384 -5.26 3.61 23.54
N ILE A 385 -5.90 3.20 22.45
CA ILE A 385 -5.42 3.43 21.07
C ILE A 385 -5.47 4.92 20.73
N LYS A 386 -6.59 5.62 20.95
CA LYS A 386 -6.72 7.06 20.64
C LYS A 386 -5.65 7.91 21.32
N ASN A 387 -5.33 7.60 22.57
CA ASN A 387 -4.39 8.37 23.37
C ASN A 387 -2.94 7.90 23.22
N CYS A 388 -2.68 6.77 22.54
CA CYS A 388 -1.37 6.11 22.49
C CYS A 388 -0.79 5.97 23.91
N ASP A 389 -1.59 5.42 24.83
CA ASP A 389 -1.22 5.31 26.25
C ASP A 389 -0.45 4.01 26.52
N PRO A 390 0.80 4.06 27.01
CA PRO A 390 1.59 2.88 27.34
C PRO A 390 1.11 2.13 28.59
N LYS A 391 0.26 2.75 29.42
CA LYS A 391 -0.29 2.14 30.65
C LYS A 391 -1.67 1.51 30.45
N ALA A 392 -2.34 1.85 29.36
CA ALA A 392 -3.61 1.24 28.97
C ALA A 392 -3.41 -0.24 28.57
N PRO A 393 -4.50 -1.01 28.37
CA PRO A 393 -4.38 -2.41 27.99
C PRO A 393 -3.60 -2.59 26.67
N LEU A 394 -2.86 -3.70 26.57
CA LEU A 394 -2.09 -3.99 25.38
C LEU A 394 -3.04 -4.15 24.19
N MET A 395 -2.77 -3.41 23.12
CA MET A 395 -3.38 -3.61 21.81
C MET A 395 -2.26 -3.58 20.78
N MET A 396 -1.93 -4.74 20.23
CA MET A 396 -0.92 -4.90 19.19
C MET A 396 -1.53 -5.59 17.97
N TYR A 397 -1.20 -5.09 16.79
CA TYR A 397 -1.59 -5.71 15.52
C TYR A 397 -0.41 -6.43 14.90
N ILE A 398 -0.57 -7.71 14.57
CA ILE A 398 0.37 -8.46 13.74
C ILE A 398 0.01 -8.25 12.27
N SER A 399 0.94 -7.65 11.52
CA SER A 399 0.77 -7.33 10.10
C SER A 399 1.24 -8.47 9.20
N LYS A 400 2.38 -9.09 9.51
CA LYS A 400 2.92 -10.20 8.72
C LYS A 400 3.81 -11.11 9.55
N MET A 401 4.08 -12.29 9.01
CA MET A 401 5.11 -13.19 9.52
C MET A 401 6.39 -13.02 8.70
N VAL A 402 7.49 -12.77 9.38
CA VAL A 402 8.81 -12.61 8.76
C VAL A 402 9.59 -13.91 8.94
N PRO A 403 10.05 -14.57 7.85
CA PRO A 403 10.84 -15.78 7.97
C PRO A 403 12.18 -15.48 8.65
N THR A 404 12.61 -16.38 9.52
CA THR A 404 13.91 -16.29 10.19
C THR A 404 14.98 -17.06 9.42
N SER A 405 16.26 -16.81 9.73
CA SER A 405 17.37 -17.66 9.24
C SER A 405 17.24 -19.11 9.72
N ASP A 406 16.57 -19.32 10.87
CA ASP A 406 16.34 -20.63 11.45
C ASP A 406 15.13 -21.28 10.75
N LYS A 407 15.43 -22.23 9.85
CA LYS A 407 14.43 -22.92 9.03
C LYS A 407 13.26 -23.44 9.89
N GLY A 408 12.07 -22.94 9.63
CA GLY A 408 10.81 -23.38 10.25
C GLY A 408 10.27 -22.50 11.38
N ARG A 409 10.93 -21.38 11.72
CA ARG A 409 10.37 -20.37 12.64
C ARG A 409 10.12 -19.05 11.94
N PHE A 410 9.08 -18.35 12.40
CA PHE A 410 8.71 -17.03 11.92
C PHE A 410 8.65 -16.03 13.08
N TYR A 411 9.02 -14.79 12.79
CA TYR A 411 8.78 -13.66 13.68
C TYR A 411 7.45 -13.00 13.32
N ALA A 412 6.59 -12.77 14.31
CA ALA A 412 5.38 -12.00 14.12
C ALA A 412 5.75 -10.51 14.11
N PHE A 413 5.66 -9.87 12.96
CA PHE A 413 5.95 -8.46 12.77
C PHE A 413 4.68 -7.64 12.93
N GLY A 414 4.73 -6.61 13.76
CA GLY A 414 3.55 -5.82 14.07
C GLY A 414 3.86 -4.50 14.76
N ARG A 415 2.79 -3.82 15.16
CA ARG A 415 2.86 -2.53 15.86
C ARG A 415 2.03 -2.56 17.13
N VAL A 416 2.59 -2.02 18.20
CA VAL A 416 1.87 -1.78 19.45
C VAL A 416 1.12 -0.45 19.33
N PHE A 417 -0.21 -0.50 19.43
CA PHE A 417 -1.08 0.68 19.38
C PHE A 417 -1.42 1.21 20.76
N SER A 418 -1.58 0.33 21.75
CA SER A 418 -1.82 0.70 23.15
C SER A 418 -1.09 -0.25 24.10
N GLY A 419 -0.80 0.22 25.31
CA GLY A 419 -0.06 -0.53 26.32
C GLY A 419 1.41 -0.72 25.99
N SER A 420 2.01 -1.72 26.62
CA SER A 420 3.39 -2.15 26.38
C SER A 420 3.47 -3.66 26.30
N VAL A 421 4.37 -4.14 25.44
CA VAL A 421 4.63 -5.57 25.27
C VAL A 421 5.98 -5.89 25.88
N SER A 422 6.05 -6.96 26.68
CA SER A 422 7.27 -7.37 27.37
C SER A 422 7.54 -8.86 27.18
N THR A 423 8.81 -9.23 27.22
CA THR A 423 9.22 -10.63 27.21
C THR A 423 8.64 -11.36 28.42
N GLY A 424 8.02 -12.53 28.21
CA GLY A 424 7.37 -13.31 29.26
C GLY A 424 5.93 -12.89 29.59
N LEU A 425 5.44 -11.78 29.04
CA LEU A 425 4.07 -11.31 29.27
C LEU A 425 3.05 -12.32 28.72
N LYS A 426 2.08 -12.72 29.55
CA LYS A 426 0.95 -13.55 29.12
C LYS A 426 -0.03 -12.70 28.32
N VAL A 427 -0.24 -13.07 27.06
CA VAL A 427 -1.11 -12.34 26.14
C VAL A 427 -2.19 -13.25 25.56
N ARG A 428 -3.27 -12.62 25.11
CA ARG A 428 -4.34 -13.22 24.32
C ARG A 428 -4.04 -12.96 22.86
N ILE A 429 -3.82 -14.02 22.10
CA ILE A 429 -3.63 -14.01 20.66
C ILE A 429 -5.00 -14.28 20.04
N MET A 430 -5.57 -13.27 19.39
CA MET A 430 -6.86 -13.32 18.72
C MET A 430 -6.62 -13.39 17.22
N GLY A 431 -7.08 -14.47 16.59
CA GLY A 431 -7.02 -14.59 15.14
C GLY A 431 -8.08 -13.74 14.42
N PRO A 432 -8.06 -13.69 13.08
CA PRO A 432 -8.90 -12.81 12.28
C PRO A 432 -10.41 -12.96 12.52
N ASN A 433 -10.86 -14.16 12.88
CA ASN A 433 -12.28 -14.50 12.99
C ASN A 433 -12.77 -14.51 14.46
N PHE A 434 -11.93 -14.10 15.41
CA PHE A 434 -12.32 -14.03 16.81
C PHE A 434 -13.49 -13.05 17.02
N VAL A 435 -14.50 -13.51 17.77
CA VAL A 435 -15.63 -12.70 18.20
C VAL A 435 -15.67 -12.70 19.74
N PRO A 436 -15.77 -11.53 20.39
CA PRO A 436 -15.89 -11.44 21.83
C PRO A 436 -17.00 -12.34 22.39
N GLY A 437 -16.68 -13.10 23.44
CA GLY A 437 -17.58 -14.08 24.06
C GLY A 437 -17.46 -15.51 23.52
N LYS A 438 -16.89 -15.71 22.32
CA LYS A 438 -16.55 -17.04 21.81
C LYS A 438 -15.12 -17.44 22.19
N LYS A 439 -14.86 -18.76 22.25
CA LYS A 439 -13.52 -19.32 22.44
C LYS A 439 -12.83 -19.70 21.13
N GLU A 440 -13.53 -19.57 20.01
CA GLU A 440 -13.00 -19.83 18.68
C GLU A 440 -11.91 -18.80 18.35
N ASP A 441 -10.79 -19.25 17.78
CA ASP A 441 -9.68 -18.41 17.33
C ASP A 441 -9.02 -17.54 18.44
N LEU A 442 -9.02 -18.04 19.68
CA LEU A 442 -8.42 -17.41 20.85
C LEU A 442 -7.37 -18.32 21.51
N TYR A 443 -6.16 -17.80 21.71
CA TYR A 443 -5.06 -18.52 22.37
C TYR A 443 -4.41 -17.69 23.47
N LEU A 444 -4.23 -18.27 24.66
CA LEU A 444 -3.54 -17.61 25.78
C LEU A 444 -2.13 -18.17 25.94
N LYS A 445 -1.12 -17.36 25.63
CA LYS A 445 0.29 -17.79 25.65
C LYS A 445 1.21 -16.66 26.11
N PRO A 446 2.32 -16.98 26.78
CA PRO A 446 3.36 -16.00 27.07
C PRO A 446 4.16 -15.68 25.80
N ILE A 447 4.54 -14.42 25.64
CA ILE A 447 5.48 -13.99 24.60
C ILE A 447 6.86 -14.50 24.97
N GLN A 448 7.52 -15.21 24.06
CA GLN A 448 8.82 -15.81 24.37
C GLN A 448 9.94 -14.78 24.39
N ARG A 449 9.98 -13.88 23.40
CA ARG A 449 10.95 -12.80 23.26
C ARG A 449 10.38 -11.67 22.41
N THR A 450 10.76 -10.45 22.76
CA THR A 450 10.52 -9.23 21.98
C THR A 450 11.80 -8.84 21.27
N ILE A 451 11.73 -8.52 19.97
CA ILE A 451 12.89 -8.19 19.14
C ILE A 451 12.65 -6.92 18.33
N LEU A 452 13.71 -6.14 18.13
CA LEU A 452 13.76 -5.01 17.22
C LEU A 452 14.31 -5.46 15.88
N MET A 453 13.59 -5.14 14.81
CA MET A 453 13.96 -5.49 13.44
C MET A 453 14.80 -4.37 12.82
N MET A 454 16.08 -4.62 12.55
CA MET A 454 17.03 -3.70 11.92
C MET A 454 17.45 -4.22 10.54
N GLY A 455 16.50 -4.33 9.61
CA GLY A 455 16.71 -4.93 8.30
C GLY A 455 17.10 -6.41 8.43
N ARG A 456 18.39 -6.71 8.22
CA ARG A 456 18.93 -8.09 8.27
C ARG A 456 19.28 -8.56 9.69
N TYR A 457 19.37 -7.64 10.65
CA TYR A 457 19.73 -7.95 12.03
C TYR A 457 18.51 -7.84 12.94
N VAL A 458 18.51 -8.65 14.00
CA VAL A 458 17.48 -8.59 15.05
C VAL A 458 18.18 -8.41 16.38
N GLU A 459 17.68 -7.47 17.18
CA GLU A 459 18.20 -7.20 18.52
C GLU A 459 17.12 -7.50 19.56
N PRO A 460 17.39 -8.35 20.57
CA PRO A 460 16.42 -8.62 21.62
C PRO A 460 16.26 -7.38 22.52
N ILE A 461 15.01 -7.06 22.87
CA ILE A 461 14.67 -5.97 23.78
C ILE A 461 13.68 -6.52 24.82
N GLU A 462 13.75 -6.04 26.06
CA GLU A 462 12.89 -6.54 27.13
C GLU A 462 11.43 -6.11 26.95
N ASP A 463 11.22 -4.83 26.63
CA ASP A 463 9.90 -4.23 26.49
C ASP A 463 9.82 -3.18 25.38
N VAL A 464 8.63 -3.02 24.80
CA VAL A 464 8.34 -2.02 23.76
C VAL A 464 7.01 -1.32 24.05
N PRO A 465 6.98 0.01 24.20
CA PRO A 465 5.75 0.76 24.44
C PRO A 465 4.97 1.02 23.15
N CYS A 466 3.70 1.40 23.30
CA CYS A 466 2.82 1.83 22.21
C CYS A 466 3.44 2.89 21.29
N GLY A 467 3.00 2.87 20.03
CA GLY A 467 3.52 3.72 18.95
C GLY A 467 4.67 3.10 18.16
N ASN A 468 5.28 2.02 18.65
CA ASN A 468 6.45 1.38 18.06
C ASN A 468 6.13 0.11 17.26
N ILE A 469 6.99 -0.16 16.28
CA ILE A 469 7.02 -1.39 15.50
C ILE A 469 7.94 -2.40 16.19
N VAL A 470 7.53 -3.67 16.23
CA VAL A 470 8.24 -4.71 16.98
C VAL A 470 8.02 -6.09 16.35
N GLY A 471 9.02 -6.97 16.51
CA GLY A 471 8.90 -8.40 16.21
C GLY A 471 8.68 -9.21 17.47
N LEU A 472 7.81 -10.23 17.41
CA LEU A 472 7.58 -11.18 18.50
C LEU A 472 7.97 -12.59 18.10
N VAL A 473 8.55 -13.32 19.06
CA VAL A 473 8.88 -14.74 18.93
C VAL A 473 7.89 -15.60 19.72
N GLY A 474 7.41 -16.69 19.11
CA GLY A 474 6.52 -17.68 19.74
C GLY A 474 5.03 -17.52 19.44
N VAL A 475 4.66 -16.57 18.57
CA VAL A 475 3.27 -16.34 18.12
C VAL A 475 2.91 -17.17 16.88
N ASP A 476 3.92 -17.61 16.13
CA ASP A 476 3.84 -18.29 14.82
C ASP A 476 3.13 -19.65 14.83
N GLN A 477 2.96 -20.26 16.00
CA GLN A 477 2.23 -21.52 16.16
C GLN A 477 0.71 -21.32 16.22
N PHE A 478 0.27 -20.16 16.69
CA PHE A 478 -1.14 -19.87 16.99
C PHE A 478 -1.79 -18.95 15.96
N LEU A 479 -0.96 -18.15 15.29
CA LEU A 479 -1.40 -17.20 14.29
C LEU A 479 -0.79 -17.55 12.93
N VAL A 480 -1.59 -17.52 11.87
CA VAL A 480 -1.13 -17.85 10.51
C VAL A 480 -0.70 -16.60 9.74
N LYS A 481 -1.55 -15.57 9.70
CA LYS A 481 -1.33 -14.36 8.88
C LYS A 481 -1.33 -13.10 9.73
N THR A 482 -2.50 -12.58 10.03
CA THR A 482 -2.72 -11.37 10.82
C THR A 482 -3.55 -11.69 12.04
N GLY A 483 -3.48 -10.82 13.04
CA GLY A 483 -4.22 -11.01 14.28
C GLY A 483 -3.98 -9.87 15.25
N THR A 484 -4.78 -9.89 16.31
CA THR A 484 -4.72 -8.88 17.37
C THR A 484 -4.19 -9.56 18.64
N ILE A 485 -3.20 -8.93 19.27
CA ILE A 485 -2.65 -9.36 20.55
C ILE A 485 -3.09 -8.37 21.61
N THR A 486 -3.65 -8.88 22.71
CA THR A 486 -4.17 -8.04 23.79
C THR A 486 -3.99 -8.66 25.17
N THR A 487 -4.02 -7.81 26.20
CA THR A 487 -4.15 -8.23 27.61
C THR A 487 -5.57 -8.07 28.14
N TYR A 488 -6.46 -7.39 27.41
CA TYR A 488 -7.82 -7.10 27.84
C TYR A 488 -8.81 -8.20 27.42
N GLU A 489 -9.76 -8.52 28.29
CA GLU A 489 -10.67 -9.62 28.07
C GLU A 489 -11.84 -9.29 27.13
N GLN A 490 -12.36 -8.06 27.22
CA GLN A 490 -13.46 -7.58 26.38
C GLN A 490 -12.97 -6.89 25.11
N ALA A 491 -11.67 -7.01 24.80
CA ALA A 491 -11.09 -6.45 23.60
C ALA A 491 -11.73 -7.06 22.34
N HIS A 492 -12.01 -6.19 21.39
CA HIS A 492 -12.42 -6.58 20.05
C HIS A 492 -11.19 -6.72 19.16
N ASN A 493 -11.36 -7.39 18.02
CA ASN A 493 -10.32 -7.44 17.02
C ASN A 493 -10.05 -6.06 16.41
N MET A 494 -8.80 -5.84 16.03
CA MET A 494 -8.48 -4.80 15.06
C MET A 494 -8.91 -5.25 13.67
N ARG A 495 -9.35 -4.31 12.85
CA ARG A 495 -9.90 -4.58 11.52
C ARG A 495 -8.88 -5.34 10.68
N VAL A 496 -9.30 -6.44 10.06
CA VAL A 496 -8.43 -7.25 9.20
C VAL A 496 -8.09 -6.47 7.92
N MET A 497 -6.93 -6.75 7.33
CA MET A 497 -6.51 -6.16 6.05
C MET A 497 -7.44 -6.59 4.92
N LYS A 498 -7.87 -5.62 4.12
CA LYS A 498 -8.56 -5.88 2.86
C LYS A 498 -7.52 -5.81 1.75
N PHE A 499 -7.21 -6.94 1.16
CA PHE A 499 -6.30 -6.97 0.01
C PHE A 499 -7.02 -6.37 -1.21
N SER A 500 -6.32 -5.51 -1.94
CA SER A 500 -6.86 -4.87 -3.14
C SER A 500 -6.96 -5.82 -4.33
N VAL A 501 -6.15 -6.88 -4.32
CA VAL A 501 -6.06 -7.86 -5.41
C VAL A 501 -6.42 -9.22 -4.85
N SER A 502 -7.26 -9.94 -5.58
CA SER A 502 -7.59 -11.34 -5.28
C SER A 502 -6.56 -12.27 -5.93
N PRO A 503 -6.16 -13.37 -5.27
CA PRO A 503 -5.28 -14.36 -5.88
C PRO A 503 -6.06 -15.16 -6.93
N VAL A 504 -5.94 -14.78 -8.21
CA VAL A 504 -6.70 -15.37 -9.32
C VAL A 504 -5.91 -16.46 -10.05
N VAL A 505 -4.57 -16.41 -10.02
CA VAL A 505 -3.70 -17.34 -10.74
C VAL A 505 -3.40 -18.55 -9.86
N ARG A 506 -3.72 -19.75 -10.35
CA ARG A 506 -3.59 -21.02 -9.64
C ARG A 506 -2.61 -21.96 -10.34
N VAL A 507 -1.81 -22.69 -9.58
CA VAL A 507 -0.99 -23.81 -10.08
C VAL A 507 -1.16 -25.00 -9.15
N ALA A 508 -1.35 -26.19 -9.73
CA ALA A 508 -1.31 -27.45 -9.02
C ALA A 508 0.14 -27.90 -8.77
N VAL A 509 0.41 -28.36 -7.55
CA VAL A 509 1.75 -28.74 -7.10
C VAL A 509 1.73 -30.15 -6.52
N GLU A 510 2.63 -30.99 -7.02
CA GLU A 510 2.82 -32.37 -6.56
C GLU A 510 4.27 -32.59 -6.14
N ALA A 511 4.51 -33.46 -5.16
CA ALA A 511 5.85 -33.91 -4.83
C ALA A 511 6.33 -34.90 -5.92
N LYS A 512 7.54 -34.72 -6.47
CA LYS A 512 8.08 -35.69 -7.45
C LYS A 512 8.21 -37.09 -6.87
N ASN A 513 8.53 -37.17 -5.58
CA ASN A 513 8.57 -38.41 -4.83
C ASN A 513 7.37 -38.45 -3.85
N PRO A 514 6.45 -39.43 -3.96
CA PRO A 514 5.32 -39.55 -3.04
C PRO A 514 5.71 -39.68 -1.56
N ALA A 515 6.92 -40.21 -1.26
CA ALA A 515 7.41 -40.31 0.12
C ALA A 515 7.66 -38.94 0.78
N ASP A 516 7.86 -37.89 -0.01
CA ASP A 516 8.11 -36.53 0.48
C ASP A 516 6.82 -35.71 0.66
N LEU A 517 5.64 -36.29 0.42
CA LEU A 517 4.34 -35.62 0.59
C LEU A 517 4.18 -34.94 1.98
N PRO A 518 4.61 -35.54 3.11
CA PRO A 518 4.54 -34.86 4.41
C PRO A 518 5.35 -33.56 4.46
N LYS A 519 6.50 -33.51 3.78
CA LYS A 519 7.33 -32.29 3.68
C LYS A 519 6.67 -31.26 2.79
N LEU A 520 6.00 -31.67 1.71
CA LEU A 520 5.22 -30.77 0.86
C LEU A 520 4.11 -30.09 1.67
N VAL A 521 3.31 -30.87 2.39
CA VAL A 521 2.20 -30.35 3.21
C VAL A 521 2.70 -29.38 4.28
N GLU A 522 3.81 -29.69 4.94
CA GLU A 522 4.44 -28.79 5.90
C GLU A 522 5.02 -27.54 5.24
N GLY A 523 5.62 -27.68 4.05
CA GLY A 523 6.11 -26.56 3.25
C GLY A 523 4.99 -25.62 2.80
N LEU A 524 3.86 -26.15 2.36
CA LEU A 524 2.67 -25.36 1.97
C LEU A 524 2.12 -24.57 3.16
N LYS A 525 2.07 -25.17 4.36
CA LYS A 525 1.68 -24.45 5.58
C LYS A 525 2.63 -23.30 5.89
N ARG A 526 3.93 -23.47 5.68
CA ARG A 526 4.94 -22.41 5.88
C ARG A 526 4.84 -21.31 4.84
N LEU A 527 4.60 -21.67 3.57
CA LEU A 527 4.38 -20.71 2.49
C LEU A 527 3.14 -19.84 2.78
N SER A 528 2.02 -20.46 3.18
CA SER A 528 0.79 -19.74 3.52
C SER A 528 0.94 -18.81 4.75
N LYS A 529 1.90 -19.11 5.64
CA LYS A 529 2.28 -18.20 6.74
C LYS A 529 3.18 -17.06 6.27
N SER A 530 4.15 -17.33 5.40
CA SER A 530 5.12 -16.33 4.95
C SER A 530 4.48 -15.25 4.09
N ASP A 531 3.52 -15.62 3.23
CA ASP A 531 2.88 -14.67 2.32
C ASP A 531 1.43 -14.36 2.74
N PRO A 532 1.07 -13.09 2.98
CA PRO A 532 -0.28 -12.72 3.40
C PRO A 532 -1.38 -13.09 2.38
N MET A 533 -1.08 -13.10 1.08
CA MET A 533 -2.05 -13.27 0.01
C MET A 533 -2.15 -14.71 -0.48
N VAL A 534 -1.06 -15.45 -0.47
CA VAL A 534 -1.05 -16.82 -0.99
C VAL A 534 -2.12 -17.67 -0.31
N GLN A 535 -2.87 -18.39 -1.12
CA GLN A 535 -3.83 -19.39 -0.68
C GLN A 535 -3.33 -20.76 -1.12
N CYS A 536 -3.12 -21.65 -0.15
CA CYS A 536 -2.81 -23.05 -0.40
C CYS A 536 -4.07 -23.84 -0.04
N ILE A 537 -4.74 -24.39 -1.05
CA ILE A 537 -5.96 -25.18 -0.90
C ILE A 537 -5.70 -26.61 -1.37
N ILE A 538 -6.45 -27.54 -0.79
CA ILE A 538 -6.47 -28.93 -1.23
C ILE A 538 -7.84 -29.13 -1.85
N GLU A 539 -7.88 -29.49 -3.13
CA GLU A 539 -9.13 -29.79 -3.84
C GLU A 539 -9.63 -31.19 -3.47
N GLU A 540 -10.91 -31.47 -3.74
CA GLU A 540 -11.50 -32.80 -3.51
C GLU A 540 -10.82 -33.90 -4.35
N SER A 541 -10.24 -33.51 -5.49
CA SER A 541 -9.38 -34.36 -6.34
C SER A 541 -8.11 -34.86 -5.61
N GLY A 542 -7.74 -34.22 -4.50
CA GLY A 542 -6.49 -34.45 -3.78
C GLY A 542 -5.33 -33.59 -4.27
N GLU A 543 -5.55 -32.72 -5.26
CA GLU A 543 -4.53 -31.81 -5.78
C GLU A 543 -4.25 -30.67 -4.78
N HIS A 544 -2.97 -30.32 -4.63
CA HIS A 544 -2.55 -29.16 -3.85
C HIS A 544 -2.43 -27.95 -4.77
N ILE A 545 -3.31 -26.98 -4.60
CA ILE A 545 -3.34 -25.77 -5.41
C ILE A 545 -2.72 -24.61 -4.64
N ILE A 546 -1.85 -23.86 -5.32
CA ILE A 546 -1.32 -22.58 -4.84
C ILE A 546 -1.91 -21.48 -5.69
N ALA A 547 -2.62 -20.56 -5.06
CA ALA A 547 -3.17 -19.36 -5.71
C ALA A 547 -2.39 -18.11 -5.29
N GLY A 548 -2.02 -17.29 -6.28
CA GLY A 548 -1.31 -16.01 -6.11
C GLY A 548 -1.94 -14.89 -6.97
N ALA A 549 -1.49 -13.65 -6.79
CA ALA A 549 -1.99 -12.51 -7.57
C ALA A 549 -1.61 -12.55 -9.04
N GLY A 550 -0.39 -13.00 -9.36
CA GLY A 550 0.17 -12.98 -10.70
C GLY A 550 1.23 -14.05 -10.91
N GLU A 551 1.69 -14.19 -12.15
CA GLU A 551 2.66 -15.22 -12.55
C GLU A 551 3.99 -15.04 -11.81
N LEU A 552 4.50 -13.82 -11.73
CA LEU A 552 5.78 -13.53 -11.07
C LEU A 552 5.73 -13.89 -9.59
N HIS A 553 4.65 -13.52 -8.91
CA HIS A 553 4.46 -13.87 -7.50
C HIS A 553 4.39 -15.38 -7.30
N LEU A 554 3.68 -16.10 -8.18
CA LEU A 554 3.58 -17.55 -8.08
C LEU A 554 4.92 -18.25 -8.39
N GLU A 555 5.70 -17.74 -9.35
CA GLU A 555 7.05 -18.23 -9.65
C GLU A 555 7.95 -18.16 -8.40
N ILE A 556 7.93 -17.03 -7.69
CA ILE A 556 8.70 -16.84 -6.45
C ILE A 556 8.18 -17.76 -5.35
N CYS A 557 6.87 -17.88 -5.19
CA CYS A 557 6.28 -18.77 -4.18
C CYS A 557 6.65 -20.24 -4.40
N LEU A 558 6.64 -20.68 -5.66
CA LEU A 558 7.04 -22.04 -6.03
C LEU A 558 8.54 -22.27 -5.78
N LYS A 559 9.37 -21.27 -6.04
CA LYS A 559 10.80 -21.31 -5.74
C LYS A 559 11.06 -21.35 -4.22
N ASP A 560 10.39 -20.48 -3.45
CA ASP A 560 10.46 -20.48 -1.97
C ASP A 560 9.98 -21.83 -1.41
N LEU A 561 8.97 -22.45 -2.03
CA LEU A 561 8.50 -23.77 -1.63
C LEU A 561 9.54 -24.87 -1.89
N GLU A 562 10.10 -24.91 -3.10
CA GLU A 562 11.08 -25.91 -3.53
C GLU A 562 12.43 -25.77 -2.81
N GLU A 563 12.93 -24.55 -2.63
CA GLU A 563 14.27 -24.27 -2.09
C GLU A 563 14.29 -24.10 -0.55
N ASP A 564 13.33 -23.38 0.02
CA ASP A 564 13.40 -22.92 1.42
C ASP A 564 12.41 -23.61 2.37
N HIS A 565 11.16 -23.82 1.95
CA HIS A 565 10.10 -24.30 2.84
C HIS A 565 10.00 -25.83 2.90
N ALA A 566 9.79 -26.47 1.74
CA ALA A 566 9.68 -27.92 1.63
C ALA A 566 11.05 -28.57 1.39
N CYS A 567 11.97 -27.87 0.70
CA CYS A 567 13.30 -28.37 0.33
C CYS A 567 13.24 -29.71 -0.44
N ILE A 568 12.28 -29.85 -1.35
CA ILE A 568 12.06 -31.06 -2.15
C ILE A 568 11.78 -30.69 -3.60
N PRO A 569 12.15 -31.54 -4.57
CA PRO A 569 11.77 -31.36 -5.96
C PRO A 569 10.24 -31.46 -6.14
N ILE A 570 9.64 -30.43 -6.73
CA ILE A 570 8.19 -30.37 -6.99
C ILE A 570 7.89 -30.48 -8.50
N LYS A 571 6.72 -31.02 -8.82
CA LYS A 571 6.11 -31.00 -10.15
C LYS A 571 4.99 -29.98 -10.13
N LYS A 572 4.99 -29.09 -11.12
CA LYS A 572 4.05 -27.96 -11.23
C LYS A 572 3.25 -28.07 -12.52
N SER A 573 1.94 -27.81 -12.44
CA SER A 573 1.09 -27.68 -13.63
C SER A 573 1.31 -26.33 -14.34
N GLU A 574 0.67 -26.18 -15.49
CA GLU A 574 0.51 -24.85 -16.09
C GLU A 574 -0.42 -23.98 -15.23
N PRO A 575 -0.24 -22.64 -15.25
CA PRO A 575 -1.09 -21.73 -14.51
C PRO A 575 -2.51 -21.68 -15.10
N VAL A 576 -3.51 -21.76 -14.23
CA VAL A 576 -4.94 -21.68 -14.56
C VAL A 576 -5.56 -20.50 -13.80
N VAL A 577 -6.68 -19.97 -14.29
CA VAL A 577 -7.37 -18.82 -13.69
C VAL A 577 -8.62 -19.26 -12.95
N SER A 578 -8.87 -18.63 -11.81
CA SER A 578 -10.13 -18.73 -11.08
C SER A 578 -11.23 -17.92 -11.77
N TYR A 579 -12.35 -18.55 -12.09
CA TYR A 579 -13.53 -17.85 -12.59
C TYR A 579 -14.51 -17.54 -11.46
N ARG A 580 -15.58 -16.82 -11.77
CA ARG A 580 -16.74 -16.64 -10.88
C ARG A 580 -18.02 -17.01 -11.61
N GLU A 581 -19.01 -17.48 -10.87
CA GLU A 581 -20.34 -17.81 -11.41
C GLU A 581 -21.29 -16.62 -11.22
N THR A 582 -22.10 -16.32 -12.23
CA THR A 582 -23.15 -15.28 -12.17
C THR A 582 -24.39 -15.75 -12.91
N VAL A 583 -25.49 -15.02 -12.78
CA VAL A 583 -26.71 -15.17 -13.58
C VAL A 583 -26.88 -13.98 -14.53
N SER A 584 -27.52 -14.18 -15.69
CA SER A 584 -27.83 -13.09 -16.63
C SER A 584 -29.27 -12.63 -16.60
N ALA A 585 -30.20 -13.45 -16.09
CA ALA A 585 -31.63 -13.15 -16.05
C ALA A 585 -32.25 -13.51 -14.70
N GLU A 586 -33.49 -13.09 -14.45
CA GLU A 586 -34.28 -13.63 -13.34
C GLU A 586 -34.66 -15.09 -13.64
N SER A 587 -34.71 -15.94 -12.61
CA SER A 587 -35.24 -17.30 -12.71
C SER A 587 -36.60 -17.34 -13.42
N ASP A 588 -36.66 -18.09 -14.52
CA ASP A 588 -37.86 -18.25 -15.35
C ASP A 588 -39.02 -18.92 -14.60
N ILE A 589 -38.70 -19.83 -13.69
CA ILE A 589 -39.65 -20.54 -12.84
C ILE A 589 -39.38 -20.29 -11.36
N MET A 590 -40.41 -20.49 -10.53
CA MET A 590 -40.25 -20.48 -9.08
C MET A 590 -39.62 -21.81 -8.63
N CYS A 591 -38.38 -21.76 -8.14
CA CYS A 591 -37.66 -22.96 -7.74
C CYS A 591 -38.14 -23.44 -6.38
N LEU A 592 -38.32 -24.76 -6.27
CA LEU A 592 -38.83 -25.44 -5.09
C LEU A 592 -37.83 -26.51 -4.64
N SER A 593 -37.50 -26.52 -3.34
CA SER A 593 -36.75 -27.61 -2.71
C SER A 593 -37.49 -28.12 -1.48
N LYS A 594 -37.52 -29.45 -1.30
CA LYS A 594 -38.20 -30.12 -0.17
C LYS A 594 -37.18 -30.75 0.77
N SER A 595 -37.35 -30.62 2.08
CA SER A 595 -36.46 -31.29 3.05
C SER A 595 -36.45 -32.81 2.93
N PRO A 596 -35.39 -33.49 3.42
CA PRO A 596 -35.34 -34.94 3.45
C PRO A 596 -36.58 -35.59 4.09
N ASN A 597 -37.12 -34.98 5.15
CA ASN A 597 -38.38 -35.39 5.78
C ASN A 597 -39.66 -35.01 5.00
N LYS A 598 -39.54 -34.32 3.85
CA LYS A 598 -40.61 -33.86 2.95
C LYS A 598 -41.62 -32.87 3.54
N HIS A 599 -41.42 -32.42 4.78
CA HIS A 599 -42.35 -31.52 5.47
C HIS A 599 -42.07 -30.05 5.23
N ASN A 600 -40.81 -29.67 4.99
CA ASN A 600 -40.43 -28.28 4.75
C ASN A 600 -40.20 -28.05 3.26
N ARG A 601 -40.64 -26.91 2.74
CA ARG A 601 -40.38 -26.51 1.35
C ARG A 601 -40.00 -25.05 1.27
N LEU A 602 -38.92 -24.77 0.55
CA LEU A 602 -38.45 -23.41 0.26
C LEU A 602 -38.76 -23.08 -1.20
N PHE A 603 -39.32 -21.89 -1.43
CA PHE A 603 -39.59 -21.33 -2.74
C PHE A 603 -38.74 -20.08 -2.95
N MET A 604 -37.89 -20.10 -3.98
CA MET A 604 -36.89 -19.07 -4.20
C MET A 604 -36.76 -18.71 -5.68
N LYS A 605 -36.23 -17.53 -5.95
CA LYS A 605 -35.75 -17.08 -7.27
C LYS A 605 -34.39 -16.41 -7.15
N ALA A 606 -33.61 -16.44 -8.23
CA ALA A 606 -32.40 -15.66 -8.39
C ALA A 606 -32.61 -14.56 -9.44
N ARG A 607 -31.91 -13.44 -9.30
CA ARG A 607 -31.78 -12.39 -10.32
C ARG A 607 -30.39 -11.76 -10.28
N PRO A 608 -29.90 -11.20 -11.40
CA PRO A 608 -28.64 -10.46 -11.40
C PRO A 608 -28.77 -9.17 -10.57
N PHE A 609 -27.64 -8.69 -10.07
CA PHE A 609 -27.56 -7.33 -9.52
C PHE A 609 -27.69 -6.26 -10.59
N GLU A 610 -28.13 -5.08 -10.16
CA GLU A 610 -27.99 -3.85 -10.92
C GLU A 610 -26.51 -3.48 -11.12
N GLU A 611 -26.19 -2.83 -12.24
CA GLU A 611 -24.81 -2.42 -12.55
C GLU A 611 -24.22 -1.54 -11.44
N GLY A 612 -22.99 -1.84 -11.04
CA GLY A 612 -22.26 -1.12 -9.98
C GLY A 612 -22.58 -1.55 -8.54
N LEU A 613 -23.70 -2.24 -8.25
CA LEU A 613 -24.02 -2.67 -6.88
C LEU A 613 -22.98 -3.66 -6.32
N ALA A 614 -22.52 -4.60 -7.16
CA ALA A 614 -21.46 -5.53 -6.78
C ALA A 614 -20.17 -4.78 -6.39
N GLU A 615 -19.80 -3.74 -7.15
CA GLU A 615 -18.62 -2.94 -6.87
C GLU A 615 -18.75 -2.14 -5.58
N ASP A 616 -19.92 -1.57 -5.30
CA ASP A 616 -20.18 -0.83 -4.06
C ASP A 616 -20.05 -1.72 -2.82
N ILE A 617 -20.56 -2.95 -2.89
CA ILE A 617 -20.40 -3.96 -1.83
C ILE A 617 -18.91 -4.31 -1.69
N GLU A 618 -18.23 -4.58 -2.80
CA GLU A 618 -16.80 -4.89 -2.83
C GLU A 618 -15.93 -3.72 -2.41
N LYS A 619 -16.33 -2.46 -2.59
CA LYS A 619 -15.66 -1.24 -2.09
C LYS A 619 -15.92 -1.03 -0.60
N GLY A 620 -17.07 -1.50 -0.11
CA GLY A 620 -17.52 -1.37 1.27
C GLY A 620 -18.42 -0.16 1.52
N GLU A 621 -19.02 0.39 0.46
CA GLU A 621 -20.06 1.42 0.53
C GLU A 621 -21.36 0.82 1.08
N VAL A 622 -21.62 -0.45 0.77
CA VAL A 622 -22.73 -1.24 1.31
C VAL A 622 -22.15 -2.42 2.10
N THR A 623 -22.43 -2.49 3.40
CA THR A 623 -21.90 -3.58 4.26
C THR A 623 -22.97 -4.21 5.15
N PRO A 624 -22.76 -5.47 5.59
CA PRO A 624 -23.65 -6.11 6.58
C PRO A 624 -23.69 -5.36 7.92
N ARG A 625 -22.60 -4.66 8.28
CA ARG A 625 -22.41 -3.98 9.56
C ARG A 625 -23.11 -2.63 9.68
N GLN A 626 -23.52 -2.03 8.56
CA GLN A 626 -24.25 -0.75 8.56
C GLN A 626 -25.65 -0.87 9.18
N GLU A 627 -26.16 0.24 9.68
CA GLU A 627 -27.55 0.32 10.15
C GLU A 627 -28.52 0.01 8.98
N LEU A 628 -29.47 -0.90 9.22
CA LEU A 628 -30.43 -1.38 8.22
C LEU A 628 -31.18 -0.25 7.50
N LYS A 629 -31.52 0.83 8.22
CA LYS A 629 -32.25 1.97 7.65
C LYS A 629 -31.39 2.81 6.71
N ALA A 630 -30.14 3.06 7.09
CA ALA A 630 -29.21 3.82 6.27
C ALA A 630 -28.88 3.06 4.98
N ARG A 631 -28.59 1.76 5.11
CA ARG A 631 -28.36 0.87 3.97
C ARG A 631 -29.56 0.80 3.03
N ALA A 632 -30.77 0.66 3.58
CA ALA A 632 -31.98 0.60 2.77
C ALA A 632 -32.28 1.88 2.00
N ARG A 633 -32.00 3.06 2.59
CA ARG A 633 -32.11 4.34 1.88
C ARG A 633 -31.09 4.45 0.76
N TYR A 634 -29.84 4.10 1.02
CA TYR A 634 -28.80 4.13 0.00
C TYR A 634 -29.14 3.26 -1.22
N LEU A 635 -29.62 2.03 -0.97
CA LEU A 635 -30.05 1.14 -2.04
C LEU A 635 -31.28 1.67 -2.80
N ALA A 636 -32.23 2.31 -2.11
CA ALA A 636 -33.38 2.92 -2.75
C ALA A 636 -32.99 4.14 -3.60
N ASP A 637 -32.14 5.03 -3.08
CA ASP A 637 -31.79 6.28 -3.74
C ASP A 637 -30.84 6.06 -4.94
N LYS A 638 -29.89 5.11 -4.84
CA LYS A 638 -28.87 4.86 -5.88
C LYS A 638 -29.26 3.77 -6.87
N TYR A 639 -29.97 2.73 -6.42
CA TYR A 639 -30.26 1.52 -7.21
C TYR A 639 -31.76 1.24 -7.39
N ASP A 640 -32.63 2.16 -6.98
CA ASP A 640 -34.10 2.04 -7.08
C ASP A 640 -34.67 0.79 -6.39
N TRP A 641 -34.04 0.36 -5.29
CA TRP A 641 -34.55 -0.74 -4.48
C TRP A 641 -35.76 -0.34 -3.64
N ASP A 642 -36.70 -1.28 -3.47
CA ASP A 642 -37.75 -1.13 -2.47
C ASP A 642 -37.15 -1.08 -1.05
N VAL A 643 -37.48 -0.03 -0.31
CA VAL A 643 -36.99 0.20 1.07
C VAL A 643 -37.41 -0.93 2.01
N GLY A 644 -38.56 -1.56 1.77
CA GLY A 644 -39.05 -2.70 2.54
C GLY A 644 -38.19 -3.95 2.31
N GLU A 645 -37.91 -4.29 1.06
CA GLU A 645 -37.03 -5.41 0.68
C GLU A 645 -35.58 -5.18 1.14
N ALA A 646 -35.05 -3.97 0.96
CA ALA A 646 -33.68 -3.63 1.35
C ALA A 646 -33.43 -3.77 2.87
N ARG A 647 -34.47 -3.57 3.70
CA ARG A 647 -34.41 -3.83 5.15
C ARG A 647 -34.43 -5.32 5.51
N LYS A 648 -34.96 -6.15 4.61
CA LYS A 648 -35.09 -7.61 4.78
C LYS A 648 -33.94 -8.41 4.16
N ILE A 649 -32.82 -7.76 3.84
CA ILE A 649 -31.57 -8.44 3.52
C ILE A 649 -31.10 -9.22 4.75
N TRP A 650 -30.97 -10.54 4.62
CA TRP A 650 -30.55 -11.42 5.71
C TRP A 650 -29.04 -11.47 5.87
N CYS A 651 -28.32 -11.65 4.77
CA CYS A 651 -26.86 -11.73 4.77
C CYS A 651 -26.28 -11.44 3.38
N PHE A 652 -24.98 -11.12 3.39
CA PHE A 652 -24.12 -11.00 2.23
C PHE A 652 -23.27 -12.27 2.11
N GLY A 653 -22.88 -12.71 0.93
CA GLY A 653 -22.07 -13.92 0.77
C GLY A 653 -21.18 -13.91 -0.46
N PRO A 654 -20.13 -14.74 -0.52
CA PRO A 654 -19.65 -15.64 0.54
C PRO A 654 -19.00 -14.89 1.73
N ASP A 655 -18.74 -15.64 2.81
CA ASP A 655 -18.04 -15.21 4.03
C ASP A 655 -18.59 -13.93 4.69
N GLY A 656 -19.89 -13.65 4.50
CA GLY A 656 -20.58 -12.54 5.14
C GLY A 656 -20.34 -11.14 4.53
N ASN A 657 -19.43 -10.98 3.58
CA ASN A 657 -19.10 -9.69 2.95
C ASN A 657 -19.07 -9.73 1.41
N GLY A 658 -19.31 -10.89 0.80
CA GLY A 658 -19.28 -11.01 -0.66
C GLY A 658 -20.47 -10.36 -1.37
N PRO A 659 -20.34 -10.12 -2.69
CA PRO A 659 -21.33 -9.45 -3.53
C PRO A 659 -22.47 -10.40 -3.96
N ASN A 660 -23.09 -11.09 -3.01
CA ASN A 660 -24.34 -11.85 -3.22
C ASN A 660 -25.29 -11.56 -2.06
N LEU A 661 -26.58 -11.46 -2.33
CA LEU A 661 -27.58 -11.08 -1.34
C LEU A 661 -28.62 -12.17 -1.17
N LEU A 662 -28.96 -12.47 0.08
CA LEU A 662 -30.16 -13.23 0.43
C LEU A 662 -31.21 -12.29 1.00
N VAL A 663 -32.37 -12.20 0.35
CA VAL A 663 -33.44 -11.27 0.71
C VAL A 663 -34.73 -12.05 1.00
N ASP A 664 -35.39 -11.67 2.10
CA ASP A 664 -36.70 -12.19 2.46
C ASP A 664 -37.83 -11.36 1.82
N VAL A 665 -38.58 -11.98 0.91
CA VAL A 665 -39.75 -11.39 0.23
C VAL A 665 -41.05 -12.02 0.74
N THR A 666 -40.97 -12.93 1.73
CA THR A 666 -42.13 -13.65 2.26
C THR A 666 -43.11 -12.72 2.97
N LYS A 667 -44.39 -13.15 3.00
CA LYS A 667 -45.49 -12.44 3.68
C LYS A 667 -46.32 -13.42 4.50
N GLY A 668 -46.38 -13.22 5.83
CA GLY A 668 -47.26 -13.98 6.73
C GLY A 668 -46.79 -15.39 7.09
N VAL A 669 -45.50 -15.71 6.89
CA VAL A 669 -44.94 -17.03 7.21
C VAL A 669 -44.57 -17.13 8.70
N GLN A 670 -45.12 -18.13 9.39
CA GLN A 670 -44.79 -18.43 10.78
C GLN A 670 -43.46 -19.20 10.87
N TYR A 671 -42.73 -19.04 11.98
CA TYR A 671 -41.47 -19.76 12.28
C TYR A 671 -40.27 -19.45 11.35
N LEU A 672 -40.38 -18.46 10.47
CA LEU A 672 -39.29 -18.07 9.56
C LEU A 672 -38.01 -17.66 10.31
N ASN A 673 -38.16 -16.95 11.44
CA ASN A 673 -37.03 -16.53 12.27
C ASN A 673 -36.27 -17.70 12.88
N GLU A 674 -36.92 -18.84 13.13
CA GLU A 674 -36.25 -20.03 13.71
C GLU A 674 -35.34 -20.74 12.72
N ILE A 675 -35.68 -20.71 11.43
CA ILE A 675 -34.88 -21.35 10.39
C ILE A 675 -33.85 -20.42 9.75
N LYS A 676 -33.89 -19.12 10.09
CA LYS A 676 -33.04 -18.08 9.49
C LYS A 676 -31.56 -18.48 9.50
N ASP A 677 -31.03 -18.89 10.65
CA ASP A 677 -29.62 -19.28 10.78
C ASP A 677 -29.26 -20.49 9.91
N SER A 678 -30.19 -21.43 9.76
CA SER A 678 -29.99 -22.62 8.91
C SER A 678 -30.03 -22.28 7.42
N VAL A 679 -30.92 -21.38 6.99
CA VAL A 679 -30.96 -20.91 5.61
C VAL A 679 -29.71 -20.07 5.30
N VAL A 680 -29.31 -19.18 6.21
CA VAL A 680 -28.09 -18.38 6.07
C VAL A 680 -26.85 -19.29 5.96
N ALA A 681 -26.72 -20.32 6.79
CA ALA A 681 -25.62 -21.28 6.69
C ALA A 681 -25.64 -22.03 5.34
N GLY A 682 -26.81 -22.47 4.87
CA GLY A 682 -26.95 -23.08 3.55
C GLY A 682 -26.62 -22.12 2.40
N PHE A 683 -26.97 -20.85 2.54
CA PHE A 683 -26.64 -19.79 1.58
C PHE A 683 -25.14 -19.54 1.50
N GLN A 684 -24.46 -19.32 2.64
CA GLN A 684 -23.01 -19.09 2.67
C GLN A 684 -22.24 -20.24 2.03
N TRP A 685 -22.70 -21.47 2.24
CA TRP A 685 -22.11 -22.65 1.61
C TRP A 685 -22.38 -22.68 0.11
N ALA A 686 -23.64 -22.49 -0.31
CA ALA A 686 -24.01 -22.54 -1.72
C ALA A 686 -23.27 -21.50 -2.56
N VAL A 687 -23.20 -20.24 -2.11
CA VAL A 687 -22.54 -19.16 -2.87
C VAL A 687 -21.02 -19.28 -2.89
N LYS A 688 -20.42 -20.10 -2.02
CA LYS A 688 -18.98 -20.36 -2.00
C LYS A 688 -18.57 -21.42 -3.01
N GLU A 689 -19.41 -22.42 -3.24
CA GLU A 689 -19.13 -23.46 -4.21
C GLU A 689 -19.80 -23.15 -5.55
N GLY A 690 -20.93 -22.45 -5.66
CA GLY A 690 -21.58 -22.38 -6.98
C GLY A 690 -22.12 -23.74 -7.45
N VAL A 691 -22.74 -23.79 -8.62
CA VAL A 691 -23.34 -25.03 -9.18
C VAL A 691 -22.65 -25.51 -10.45
N LEU A 692 -21.99 -24.62 -11.21
CA LEU A 692 -21.42 -24.96 -12.50
C LEU A 692 -20.09 -25.71 -12.36
N CYS A 693 -19.18 -25.17 -11.55
CA CYS A 693 -17.79 -25.61 -11.50
C CYS A 693 -17.14 -25.50 -10.11
N GLU A 694 -17.95 -25.44 -9.05
CA GLU A 694 -17.45 -25.35 -7.67
C GLU A 694 -16.68 -24.02 -7.38
N GLU A 695 -16.98 -22.94 -8.12
CA GLU A 695 -16.43 -21.59 -7.90
C GLU A 695 -17.41 -20.63 -7.20
N ASN A 696 -16.85 -19.64 -6.50
CA ASN A 696 -17.64 -18.61 -5.82
C ASN A 696 -18.60 -17.88 -6.79
N MET A 697 -19.86 -17.75 -6.38
CA MET A 697 -20.85 -16.90 -7.05
C MET A 697 -20.51 -15.41 -6.87
N ARG A 698 -20.90 -14.57 -7.83
CA ARG A 698 -20.76 -13.11 -7.80
C ARG A 698 -21.97 -12.43 -8.44
N ALA A 699 -22.41 -11.34 -7.83
CA ALA A 699 -23.47 -10.46 -8.35
C ALA A 699 -24.86 -11.11 -8.47
N ILE A 700 -25.19 -12.03 -7.55
CA ILE A 700 -26.49 -12.71 -7.54
C ILE A 700 -27.32 -12.29 -6.33
N ARG A 701 -28.57 -11.90 -6.59
CA ARG A 701 -29.61 -11.71 -5.57
C ARG A 701 -30.53 -12.93 -5.53
N PHE A 702 -30.70 -13.51 -4.35
CA PHE A 702 -31.64 -14.58 -4.09
C PHE A 702 -32.80 -14.07 -3.25
N ASP A 703 -34.02 -14.25 -3.75
CA ASP A 703 -35.25 -13.84 -3.10
C ASP A 703 -36.01 -15.07 -2.59
N ILE A 704 -36.30 -15.09 -1.28
CA ILE A 704 -37.17 -16.10 -0.66
C ILE A 704 -38.61 -15.63 -0.81
N HIS A 705 -39.38 -16.32 -1.66
CA HIS A 705 -40.77 -15.95 -1.94
C HIS A 705 -41.75 -16.57 -0.94
N ASP A 706 -41.58 -17.85 -0.63
CA ASP A 706 -42.46 -18.56 0.29
C ASP A 706 -41.74 -19.71 0.99
N VAL A 707 -42.23 -20.09 2.17
CA VAL A 707 -41.73 -21.24 2.93
C VAL A 707 -42.88 -21.98 3.59
N THR A 708 -42.95 -23.28 3.36
CA THR A 708 -43.81 -24.18 4.12
C THR A 708 -42.96 -24.88 5.18
N LEU A 709 -43.33 -24.76 6.45
CA LEU A 709 -42.59 -25.32 7.58
C LEU A 709 -43.47 -26.27 8.39
N HIS A 710 -42.86 -27.35 8.89
CA HIS A 710 -43.50 -28.23 9.86
C HIS A 710 -43.78 -27.47 11.16
N THR A 711 -44.83 -27.82 11.92
CA THR A 711 -45.21 -27.14 13.16
C THR A 711 -44.16 -27.30 14.27
N ASP A 712 -43.59 -28.49 14.38
CA ASP A 712 -42.61 -28.81 15.44
C ASP A 712 -41.17 -28.49 15.03
N ALA A 713 -40.45 -27.79 15.91
CA ALA A 713 -39.06 -27.38 15.68
C ALA A 713 -38.09 -28.56 15.47
N ILE A 714 -38.38 -29.73 16.04
CA ILE A 714 -37.55 -30.95 15.88
C ILE A 714 -37.45 -31.34 14.39
N HIS A 715 -38.51 -31.10 13.62
CA HIS A 715 -38.56 -31.39 12.18
C HIS A 715 -38.03 -30.23 11.31
N ARG A 716 -37.54 -29.14 11.93
CA ARG A 716 -36.96 -27.95 11.28
C ARG A 716 -35.46 -27.76 11.56
N GLY A 717 -34.78 -28.77 12.10
CA GLY A 717 -33.36 -28.67 12.43
C GLY A 717 -32.45 -28.40 11.22
N GLY A 718 -31.24 -27.91 11.47
CA GLY A 718 -30.27 -27.51 10.45
C GLY A 718 -29.98 -28.59 9.40
N GLY A 719 -29.88 -29.86 9.81
CA GLY A 719 -29.70 -30.99 8.88
C GLY A 719 -30.85 -31.19 7.87
N GLN A 720 -32.03 -30.63 8.13
CA GLN A 720 -33.16 -30.64 7.19
C GLN A 720 -33.17 -29.38 6.32
N ILE A 721 -32.90 -28.20 6.89
CA ILE A 721 -33.04 -26.92 6.20
C ILE A 721 -31.81 -26.59 5.35
N ILE A 722 -30.59 -26.81 5.85
CA ILE A 722 -29.34 -26.44 5.16
C ILE A 722 -29.25 -27.08 3.76
N PRO A 723 -29.42 -28.42 3.60
CA PRO A 723 -29.37 -29.05 2.27
C PRO A 723 -30.55 -28.64 1.39
N THR A 724 -31.69 -28.29 2.00
CA THR A 724 -32.87 -27.83 1.27
C THR A 724 -32.63 -26.45 0.65
N ALA A 725 -32.11 -25.52 1.45
CA ALA A 725 -31.76 -24.18 1.01
C ALA A 725 -30.67 -24.22 -0.07
N ARG A 726 -29.59 -25.00 0.14
CA ARG A 726 -28.51 -25.17 -0.84
C ARG A 726 -29.04 -25.63 -2.21
N ARG A 727 -29.87 -26.68 -2.24
CA ARG A 727 -30.47 -27.16 -3.50
C ARG A 727 -31.46 -26.17 -4.12
N ALA A 728 -32.18 -25.39 -3.30
CA ALA A 728 -33.07 -24.36 -3.83
C ALA A 728 -32.26 -23.27 -4.55
N LEU A 729 -31.17 -22.82 -3.94
CA LEU A 729 -30.27 -21.80 -4.48
C LEU A 729 -29.64 -22.26 -5.80
N TYR A 730 -29.12 -23.49 -5.86
CA TYR A 730 -28.60 -24.06 -7.11
C TYR A 730 -29.66 -24.20 -8.20
N ALA A 731 -30.88 -24.58 -7.84
CA ALA A 731 -31.98 -24.60 -8.81
C ALA A 731 -32.28 -23.17 -9.33
N CYS A 732 -32.29 -22.16 -8.45
CA CYS A 732 -32.48 -20.77 -8.84
C CYS A 732 -31.40 -20.29 -9.82
N GLU A 733 -30.14 -20.59 -9.54
CA GLU A 733 -29.03 -20.24 -10.43
C GLU A 733 -29.14 -20.90 -11.81
N LEU A 734 -29.42 -22.21 -11.86
CA LEU A 734 -29.57 -22.94 -13.12
C LEU A 734 -30.73 -22.40 -13.99
N THR A 735 -31.81 -21.96 -13.35
CA THR A 735 -33.00 -21.38 -14.03
C THR A 735 -32.84 -19.90 -14.40
N ALA A 736 -31.80 -19.23 -13.89
CA ALA A 736 -31.53 -17.81 -14.09
C ALA A 736 -30.50 -17.53 -15.19
N GLU A 737 -30.32 -18.48 -16.11
CA GLU A 737 -29.31 -18.45 -17.18
C GLU A 737 -27.88 -18.19 -16.65
N PRO A 738 -27.24 -19.19 -16.05
CA PRO A 738 -25.94 -18.99 -15.43
C PRO A 738 -24.85 -18.71 -16.48
N ARG A 739 -23.84 -17.93 -16.10
CA ARG A 739 -22.70 -17.48 -16.92
C ARG A 739 -21.41 -17.50 -16.10
N MET A 740 -20.29 -17.66 -16.80
CA MET A 740 -18.96 -17.56 -16.20
C MET A 740 -18.42 -16.14 -16.37
N MET A 741 -17.85 -15.58 -15.30
CA MET A 741 -17.13 -14.32 -15.31
C MET A 741 -15.62 -14.60 -15.32
N GLU A 742 -14.93 -14.11 -16.33
CA GLU A 742 -13.47 -14.10 -16.42
C GLU A 742 -12.92 -12.85 -15.71
N PRO A 743 -11.85 -12.97 -14.89
CA PRO A 743 -11.18 -11.80 -14.37
C PRO A 743 -10.39 -11.08 -15.48
N VAL A 744 -10.32 -9.76 -15.37
CA VAL A 744 -9.68 -8.88 -16.36
C VAL A 744 -8.71 -7.95 -15.65
N TYR A 745 -7.51 -7.81 -16.18
CA TYR A 745 -6.53 -6.82 -15.73
C TYR A 745 -6.73 -5.49 -16.44
N LEU A 746 -6.55 -4.41 -15.68
CA LEU A 746 -6.24 -3.11 -16.24
C LEU A 746 -4.74 -3.05 -16.52
N VAL A 747 -4.38 -2.96 -17.81
CA VAL A 747 -3.00 -2.91 -18.29
C VAL A 747 -2.67 -1.49 -18.68
N GLU A 748 -1.55 -0.96 -18.18
CA GLU A 748 -0.96 0.32 -18.59
C GLU A 748 0.37 0.05 -19.30
N ILE A 749 0.48 0.42 -20.57
CA ILE A 749 1.69 0.19 -21.38
C ILE A 749 2.29 1.53 -21.74
N GLN A 750 3.54 1.73 -21.32
CA GLN A 750 4.35 2.85 -21.78
C GLN A 750 5.20 2.40 -22.97
N CYS A 751 5.13 3.11 -24.08
CA CYS A 751 5.89 2.77 -25.27
C CYS A 751 6.27 4.00 -26.10
N PRO A 752 7.40 3.96 -26.81
CA PRO A 752 7.66 4.92 -27.88
C PRO A 752 6.59 4.82 -28.97
N GLU A 753 6.28 5.94 -29.63
CA GLU A 753 5.26 5.99 -30.69
C GLU A 753 5.48 4.95 -31.81
N VAL A 754 6.73 4.64 -32.13
CA VAL A 754 7.11 3.65 -33.16
C VAL A 754 6.67 2.22 -32.80
N ALA A 755 6.57 1.90 -31.50
CA ALA A 755 6.22 0.57 -31.02
C ALA A 755 4.71 0.34 -30.86
N MET A 756 3.88 1.37 -31.04
CA MET A 756 2.43 1.25 -30.83
C MET A 756 1.80 0.18 -31.73
N GLY A 757 2.14 0.16 -33.02
CA GLY A 757 1.57 -0.81 -33.96
C GLY A 757 1.77 -2.27 -33.52
N GLY A 758 2.93 -2.58 -32.93
CA GLY A 758 3.20 -3.89 -32.35
C GLY A 758 2.31 -4.19 -31.14
N ILE A 759 2.12 -3.21 -30.25
CA ILE A 759 1.29 -3.35 -29.04
C ILE A 759 -0.18 -3.60 -29.39
N TYR A 760 -0.76 -2.86 -30.35
CA TYR A 760 -2.13 -3.14 -30.80
C TYR A 760 -2.27 -4.55 -31.38
N GLY A 761 -1.28 -5.01 -32.13
CA GLY A 761 -1.24 -6.38 -32.65
C GLY A 761 -1.26 -7.43 -31.53
N VAL A 762 -0.46 -7.22 -30.48
CA VAL A 762 -0.40 -8.12 -29.31
C VAL A 762 -1.71 -8.08 -28.53
N LEU A 763 -2.24 -6.90 -28.22
CA LEU A 763 -3.48 -6.75 -27.46
C LEU A 763 -4.66 -7.37 -28.19
N THR A 764 -4.81 -7.10 -29.49
CA THR A 764 -5.91 -7.66 -30.30
C THR A 764 -5.85 -9.18 -30.34
N ARG A 765 -4.64 -9.76 -30.48
CA ARG A 765 -4.46 -11.22 -30.50
C ARG A 765 -4.84 -11.87 -29.16
N ARG A 766 -4.69 -11.14 -28.06
CA ARG A 766 -5.01 -11.58 -26.69
C ARG A 766 -6.37 -11.10 -26.19
N ARG A 767 -7.30 -10.75 -27.09
CA ARG A 767 -8.65 -10.21 -26.75
C ARG A 767 -8.62 -8.94 -25.89
N GLY A 768 -7.53 -8.18 -25.92
CA GLY A 768 -7.36 -6.94 -25.20
C GLY A 768 -8.16 -5.80 -25.82
N HIS A 769 -8.79 -4.97 -24.98
CA HIS A 769 -9.56 -3.81 -25.41
C HIS A 769 -8.90 -2.51 -24.94
N VAL A 770 -8.35 -1.74 -25.87
CA VAL A 770 -7.79 -0.42 -25.59
C VAL A 770 -8.91 0.60 -25.46
N PHE A 771 -8.92 1.37 -24.36
CA PHE A 771 -9.95 2.38 -24.11
C PHE A 771 -9.37 3.79 -23.89
N GLU A 772 -8.07 3.92 -23.61
CA GLU A 772 -7.41 5.21 -23.40
C GLU A 772 -6.03 5.23 -24.04
N GLU A 773 -5.73 6.32 -24.74
CA GLU A 773 -4.41 6.63 -25.29
C GLU A 773 -4.04 8.06 -24.89
N SER A 774 -2.89 8.22 -24.25
CA SER A 774 -2.37 9.54 -23.87
C SER A 774 -0.89 9.67 -24.22
N SER A 775 -0.46 10.89 -24.57
CA SER A 775 0.95 11.20 -24.78
C SER A 775 1.56 11.78 -23.50
N VAL A 776 2.75 11.30 -23.13
CA VAL A 776 3.48 11.84 -21.98
C VAL A 776 4.21 13.10 -22.45
N MET A 777 3.62 14.26 -22.18
CA MET A 777 4.15 15.55 -22.60
C MET A 777 5.61 15.77 -22.17
N GLY A 778 6.46 16.19 -23.11
CA GLY A 778 7.90 16.39 -22.88
C GLY A 778 8.75 15.14 -23.10
N THR A 779 8.12 14.01 -23.46
CA THR A 779 8.81 12.77 -23.81
C THR A 779 8.22 12.17 -25.10
N PRO A 780 8.96 11.33 -25.85
CA PRO A 780 8.43 10.62 -27.02
C PRO A 780 7.57 9.40 -26.65
N MET A 781 7.17 9.26 -25.38
CA MET A 781 6.44 8.11 -24.86
C MET A 781 4.92 8.34 -24.92
N ARG A 782 4.20 7.27 -25.20
CA ARG A 782 2.74 7.19 -25.08
C ARG A 782 2.36 6.16 -24.03
N VAL A 783 1.23 6.40 -23.37
CA VAL A 783 0.60 5.51 -22.40
C VAL A 783 -0.67 4.97 -23.03
N ILE A 784 -0.78 3.64 -23.11
CA ILE A 784 -1.96 2.92 -23.59
C ILE A 784 -2.58 2.21 -22.40
N LYS A 785 -3.88 2.44 -22.12
CA LYS A 785 -4.63 1.65 -21.14
C LYS A 785 -5.58 0.69 -21.83
N ALA A 786 -5.56 -0.56 -21.38
CA ALA A 786 -6.36 -1.63 -21.96
C ALA A 786 -6.90 -2.58 -20.89
N TYR A 787 -8.02 -3.21 -21.19
CA TYR A 787 -8.54 -4.35 -20.44
C TYR A 787 -8.03 -5.64 -21.08
N LEU A 788 -7.38 -6.50 -20.31
CA LEU A 788 -6.82 -7.78 -20.78
C LEU A 788 -7.34 -8.94 -19.93
N PRO A 789 -7.96 -9.98 -20.51
CA PRO A 789 -8.35 -11.16 -19.76
C PRO A 789 -7.15 -11.86 -19.12
N VAL A 790 -7.26 -12.26 -17.85
CA VAL A 790 -6.12 -12.82 -17.10
C VAL A 790 -5.58 -14.10 -17.74
N MET A 791 -6.45 -14.96 -18.30
CA MET A 791 -5.99 -16.21 -18.92
C MET A 791 -5.12 -15.95 -20.17
N GLU A 792 -5.40 -14.88 -20.90
CA GLU A 792 -4.63 -14.46 -22.07
C GLU A 792 -3.35 -13.69 -21.69
N SER A 793 -3.12 -13.42 -20.41
CA SER A 793 -1.90 -12.75 -19.94
C SER A 793 -0.69 -13.69 -19.90
N PHE A 794 -0.90 -15.00 -19.74
CA PHE A 794 0.19 -15.97 -19.60
C PHE A 794 0.92 -16.27 -20.92
N GLY A 795 2.16 -16.77 -20.77
CA GLY A 795 2.94 -17.37 -21.86
C GLY A 795 4.08 -16.47 -22.37
N LYS A 796 5.31 -16.88 -22.03
CA LYS A 796 6.59 -16.32 -22.54
C LYS A 796 6.83 -16.57 -24.04
N SER A 797 5.95 -17.29 -24.75
CA SER A 797 6.33 -18.00 -25.99
C SER A 797 5.88 -17.38 -27.31
N HIS A 798 5.11 -16.27 -27.35
CA HIS A 798 4.57 -15.75 -28.63
C HIS A 798 4.62 -14.21 -28.83
N CYS A 799 5.24 -13.45 -27.93
CA CYS A 799 5.66 -12.08 -28.28
C CYS A 799 7.04 -12.16 -28.92
N ASN A 800 7.07 -12.13 -30.27
CA ASN A 800 8.30 -12.10 -31.05
C ASN A 800 9.30 -11.08 -30.47
N GLN A 801 10.54 -11.52 -30.28
CA GLN A 801 11.70 -10.71 -29.89
C GLN A 801 11.94 -9.49 -30.82
N GLU A 802 11.29 -9.45 -31.98
CA GLU A 802 11.37 -8.33 -32.94
C GLU A 802 10.58 -7.08 -32.53
N ALA A 803 9.63 -7.18 -31.60
CA ALA A 803 8.85 -6.03 -31.11
C ALA A 803 9.43 -5.37 -29.85
N GLN A 804 10.69 -5.67 -29.49
CA GLN A 804 11.35 -5.07 -28.32
C GLN A 804 12.37 -3.98 -28.72
N PRO A 805 12.00 -2.69 -28.69
CA PRO A 805 12.94 -1.65 -28.33
C PRO A 805 12.90 -1.48 -26.80
N ASN A 806 13.90 -2.04 -26.11
CA ASN A 806 14.26 -1.80 -24.71
C ASN A 806 13.17 -1.95 -23.63
N ASN A 807 13.27 -3.02 -22.83
CA ASN A 807 12.87 -3.17 -21.42
C ASN A 807 11.42 -2.90 -20.95
N LEU A 808 10.50 -2.35 -21.75
CA LEU A 808 9.18 -1.93 -21.26
C LEU A 808 8.15 -3.05 -21.04
N LEU A 809 8.38 -4.25 -21.59
CA LEU A 809 7.51 -5.42 -21.40
C LEU A 809 8.11 -6.47 -20.45
N SER A 810 9.35 -6.29 -19.98
CA SER A 810 9.98 -7.23 -19.05
C SER A 810 9.37 -7.21 -17.64
N SER A 811 8.65 -6.14 -17.30
CA SER A 811 7.86 -6.01 -16.07
C SER A 811 6.46 -6.64 -16.17
N TRP A 812 6.12 -7.26 -17.31
CA TRP A 812 4.87 -7.95 -17.57
C TRP A 812 5.06 -9.48 -17.77
N CYS A 813 6.26 -10.03 -17.53
CA CYS A 813 6.62 -11.44 -17.70
C CYS A 813 7.40 -12.03 -16.53
#